data_AF-A0A0P7ZQ45-F1
#
_entry.id   AF-A0A0P7ZQ45-F1
#
_cell.length_a   1.000
_cell.length_b   1.000
_cell.length_c   1.000
_cell.angle_alpha   90.00
_cell.angle_beta   90.00
_cell.angle_gamma   90.00
#
_symmetry.space_group_name_H-M   'P 1'
#
loop_
_entity.id
_entity.type
_entity.pdbx_description
1 polymer ?
#
loop_
_entity_poly.entity_id
_entity_poly.type
_entity_poly.pdbx_seq_one_letter_code
_entity_poly.pdbx_strand_id
1 'polypeptide(L)'
;MELYFLALLIFLMAFALGSGYPVAFALPGAAIITIAAAAGTGYIFAGTTDAFFHSGGPQQWLSAGVTNLRGVYWEVERDTLIAIPLFIFMGIMLQRSKIAEDLLVTMAKLFGPVPGGLGISVVFVGALLAATTGIVGATVVAMGLISLPAMLRNKYSPSLATGTIAASGTLGQIIPPSIVLIILADQLASATDQAGTLRSNLYKAATGEFSMPSIFGVSSTSAGEMFLGALVPGVLLVLLYMGYILVSALLNPKSAPAVQSDEDFDLRFWGRVAVTLIPPLTLIFLVLGSIISGVATVNQAGAIGASGALIMAGYRLPEKGSKHLYTPAVLALAALAALAVLLNTYEMNVKSIDSPEEATGIMLGAVASATLLLSLIWSGWRVLRIEATMHGVMLETAKTSSLVFIILLGAAMLTSAFRAFGGEELVREFLNSLPGGFWGQFIIVMLVIFILGFFLDFIEIAVVVVPIVAPILLADPGANITAVWLGVMIGLNLQTSFLTPPFGFALFYLRGVAPQSVRTVQMYKGVVAFITLQLVALAIVGSYPPLVNYLPSRSSFLSETAPPPKNPRLQYCIEDYTAEQFTEDNTVAQVIADAEALDLSALPRRLQNDLTGSFESAAQALEEFDRIIESEAAVKAAAGDYRPIQREVRAIEKQILKHSEEAQLLQTRIGRMRDETQATLRAALEAQREGTLDKIQRLEAQIPEDWEEVHDDFAELTNAEQQARNMYRRNADTAWAAPAEVLSILQANDQFEALESDLRDLRAVVESAEEGDPSAMEAVEALEERFREVEGAGDISSALGRVRRDLRPNRFEGESAIEELGEAISEYETQKDWRTEAEGLEPGLEAYLDGIRDTLGIRSQSRLTREQALYMASCSSVHRDLSLNF
;
A
#
# COMPACT_ATOMS: atom_id res chain seq x y z
N MET A 1 24.41 20.65 25.29
CA MET A 1 25.55 20.18 24.48
C MET A 1 25.10 19.26 23.35
N GLU A 2 24.09 18.40 23.56
CA GLU A 2 23.47 17.60 22.47
C GLU A 2 23.01 18.45 21.28
N LEU A 3 22.25 19.53 21.55
CA LEU A 3 21.82 20.48 20.50
C LEU A 3 22.99 21.12 19.73
N TYR A 4 24.16 21.25 20.34
CA TYR A 4 25.35 21.76 19.65
C TYR A 4 25.87 20.73 18.64
N PHE A 5 25.93 19.46 19.01
CA PHE A 5 26.32 18.40 18.08
C PHE A 5 25.27 18.17 17.00
N LEU A 6 23.98 18.30 17.33
CA LEU A 6 22.92 18.32 16.33
C LEU A 6 23.08 19.48 15.34
N ALA A 7 23.36 20.69 15.84
CA ALA A 7 23.64 21.85 14.99
C ALA A 7 24.91 21.65 14.15
N LEU A 8 25.95 21.04 14.72
CA LEU A 8 27.18 20.68 14.01
C LEU A 8 26.90 19.67 12.89
N LEU A 9 26.07 18.66 13.13
CA LEU A 9 25.65 17.68 12.13
C LEU A 9 24.98 18.38 10.95
N ILE A 10 23.97 19.21 11.23
CA ILE A 10 23.23 19.97 10.22
C ILE A 10 24.17 20.92 9.48
N PHE A 11 25.07 21.59 10.18
CA PHE A 11 26.04 22.51 9.60
C PHE A 11 27.03 21.79 8.68
N LEU A 12 27.63 20.68 9.11
CA LEU A 12 28.57 19.90 8.31
C LEU A 12 27.88 19.34 7.06
N MET A 13 26.65 18.85 7.22
CA MET A 13 25.82 18.38 6.12
C MET A 13 25.53 19.52 5.13
N ALA A 14 24.97 20.63 5.60
CA ALA A 14 24.64 21.78 4.76
C ALA A 14 25.87 22.40 4.08
N PHE A 15 27.00 22.46 4.77
CA PHE A 15 28.26 22.94 4.21
C PHE A 15 28.79 22.00 3.12
N ALA A 16 28.80 20.69 3.37
CA ALA A 16 29.22 19.70 2.38
C ALA A 16 28.34 19.77 1.12
N LEU A 17 27.02 19.81 1.30
CA LEU A 17 26.06 19.91 0.21
C LEU A 17 26.20 21.25 -0.54
N GLY A 18 26.30 22.37 0.18
CA GLY A 18 26.50 23.70 -0.41
C GLY A 18 27.83 23.88 -1.15
N SER A 19 28.86 23.08 -0.80
CA SER A 19 30.13 23.05 -1.52
C SER A 19 30.08 22.23 -2.83
N GLY A 20 28.95 21.58 -3.11
CA GLY A 20 28.79 20.66 -4.24
C GLY A 20 29.43 19.29 -4.02
N TYR A 21 29.71 18.93 -2.77
CA TYR A 21 30.25 17.61 -2.43
C TYR A 21 29.17 16.54 -2.67
N PRO A 22 29.52 15.35 -3.21
CA PRO A 22 28.52 14.34 -3.52
C PRO A 22 27.75 13.89 -2.28
N VAL A 23 26.43 13.91 -2.36
CA VAL A 23 25.53 13.69 -1.22
C VAL A 23 25.71 12.30 -0.60
N ALA A 24 25.93 11.31 -1.46
CA ALA A 24 26.34 9.95 -1.13
C ALA A 24 27.43 9.87 -0.04
N PHE A 25 28.37 10.81 0.00
CA PHE A 25 29.43 10.87 1.02
C PHE A 25 29.19 11.94 2.08
N ALA A 26 28.46 13.01 1.74
CA ALA A 26 28.15 14.10 2.66
C ALA A 26 27.30 13.62 3.86
N LEU A 27 26.23 12.85 3.62
CA LEU A 27 25.32 12.40 4.67
C LEU A 27 26.01 11.47 5.70
N PRO A 28 26.64 10.34 5.30
CA PRO A 28 27.29 9.46 6.27
C PRO A 28 28.55 10.11 6.86
N GLY A 29 29.27 10.92 6.08
CA GLY A 29 30.45 11.64 6.54
C GLY A 29 30.12 12.62 7.67
N ALA A 30 29.09 13.46 7.50
CA ALA A 30 28.65 14.38 8.54
C ALA A 30 28.18 13.64 9.79
N ALA A 31 27.43 12.54 9.63
CA ALA A 31 26.96 11.69 10.73
C ALA A 31 28.13 11.11 11.55
N ILE A 32 29.07 10.44 10.88
CA ILE A 32 30.22 9.78 11.53
C ILE A 32 31.13 10.81 12.20
N ILE A 33 31.44 11.92 11.52
CA ILE A 33 32.30 12.98 12.07
C ILE A 33 31.66 13.57 13.33
N THR A 34 30.35 13.82 13.32
CA THR A 34 29.67 14.40 14.47
C THR A 34 29.60 13.43 15.65
N ILE A 35 29.27 12.16 15.41
CA ILE A 35 29.26 11.12 16.46
C ILE A 35 30.67 10.98 17.07
N ALA A 36 31.71 10.93 16.24
CA ALA A 36 33.09 10.82 16.71
C ALA A 36 33.53 12.06 17.50
N ALA A 37 33.15 13.26 17.06
CA ALA A 37 33.43 14.50 17.76
C ALA A 37 32.70 14.56 19.12
N ALA A 38 31.42 14.16 19.18
CA ALA A 38 30.66 14.07 20.42
C ALA A 38 31.27 13.07 21.40
N ALA A 39 31.67 11.88 20.93
CA ALA A 39 32.32 10.87 21.75
C ALA A 39 33.69 11.34 22.28
N GLY A 40 34.52 11.94 21.42
CA GLY A 40 35.85 12.42 21.79
C GLY A 40 35.79 13.58 22.79
N THR A 41 34.89 14.55 22.56
CA THR A 41 34.67 15.64 23.52
C THR A 41 34.04 15.15 24.82
N GLY A 42 33.11 14.19 24.77
CA GLY A 42 32.52 13.58 25.97
C GLY A 42 33.59 12.92 26.84
N TYR A 43 34.49 12.15 26.22
CA TYR A 43 35.61 11.54 26.92
C TYR A 43 36.55 12.57 27.57
N ILE A 44 36.89 13.65 26.85
CA ILE A 44 37.82 14.68 27.35
C ILE A 44 37.20 15.53 28.48
N PHE A 45 35.96 15.97 28.33
CA PHE A 45 35.35 16.97 29.22
C PHE A 45 34.45 16.38 30.31
N ALA A 46 33.86 15.20 30.08
CA ALA A 46 32.92 14.57 31.00
C ALA A 46 33.37 13.18 31.50
N GLY A 47 34.51 12.68 31.03
CA GLY A 47 35.08 11.39 31.45
C GLY A 47 34.36 10.16 30.91
N THR A 48 33.29 10.32 30.12
CA THR A 48 32.52 9.23 29.51
C THR A 48 32.19 9.55 28.05
N THR A 49 32.20 8.54 27.18
CA THR A 49 31.92 8.71 25.74
C THR A 49 30.47 9.06 25.43
N ASP A 50 29.57 8.84 26.38
CA ASP A 50 28.11 8.91 26.18
C ASP A 50 27.54 10.26 26.64
N ALA A 51 28.36 11.13 27.22
CA ALA A 51 27.92 12.33 27.94
C ALA A 51 27.15 13.36 27.09
N PHE A 52 27.32 13.35 25.77
CA PHE A 52 26.71 14.32 24.86
C PHE A 52 25.71 13.68 23.87
N PHE A 53 25.24 12.48 24.19
CA PHE A 53 24.18 11.79 23.47
C PHE A 53 22.87 11.89 24.24
N HIS A 54 21.77 12.12 23.54
CA HIS A 54 20.43 12.23 24.12
C HIS A 54 19.98 10.90 24.74
N SER A 55 20.24 9.79 24.03
CA SER A 55 20.03 8.43 24.51
C SER A 55 21.12 7.52 23.98
N GLY A 56 21.46 6.45 24.69
CA GLY A 56 22.50 5.50 24.28
C GLY A 56 23.92 6.08 24.22
N GLY A 57 24.81 5.36 23.54
CA GLY A 57 26.22 5.74 23.35
C GLY A 57 26.68 5.69 21.88
N PRO A 58 27.89 6.17 21.55
CA PRO A 58 28.37 6.27 20.18
C PRO A 58 28.48 4.89 19.51
N GLN A 59 28.88 3.85 20.25
CA GLN A 59 28.94 2.48 19.72
C GLN A 59 27.55 1.96 19.34
N GLN A 60 26.53 2.24 20.15
CA GLN A 60 25.16 1.80 19.88
C GLN A 60 24.62 2.48 18.63
N TRP A 61 24.82 3.79 18.46
CA TRP A 61 24.31 4.50 17.27
C TRP A 61 25.11 4.21 16.00
N LEU A 62 26.42 4.02 16.09
CA LEU A 62 27.20 3.54 14.94
C LEU A 62 26.76 2.13 14.56
N SER A 63 26.59 1.23 15.54
CA SER A 63 26.09 -0.12 15.29
C SER A 63 24.66 -0.10 14.77
N ALA A 64 23.77 0.75 15.28
CA ALA A 64 22.40 0.88 14.81
C ALA A 64 22.37 1.40 13.37
N GLY A 65 23.23 2.37 13.03
CA GLY A 65 23.40 2.82 11.65
C GLY A 65 23.88 1.71 10.72
N VAL A 66 24.84 0.88 11.17
CA VAL A 66 25.32 -0.30 10.41
C VAL A 66 24.27 -1.40 10.33
N THR A 67 23.49 -1.64 11.38
CA THR A 67 22.41 -2.64 11.38
C THR A 67 21.27 -2.21 10.48
N ASN A 68 20.86 -0.93 10.50
CA ASN A 68 19.87 -0.38 9.58
C ASN A 68 20.37 -0.46 8.14
N LEU A 69 21.65 -0.16 7.90
CA LEU A 69 22.32 -0.36 6.62
C LEU A 69 22.25 -1.83 6.19
N ARG A 70 22.52 -2.77 7.09
CA ARG A 70 22.40 -4.21 6.78
C ARG A 70 20.96 -4.60 6.48
N GLY A 71 19.99 -4.07 7.23
CA GLY A 71 18.56 -4.29 7.02
C GLY A 71 18.14 -3.95 5.58
N VAL A 72 18.58 -2.79 5.07
CA VAL A 72 18.30 -2.34 3.69
C VAL A 72 18.71 -3.35 2.60
N TYR A 73 19.77 -4.16 2.82
CA TYR A 73 20.27 -5.12 1.81
C TYR A 73 20.02 -6.59 2.14
N TRP A 74 19.84 -6.94 3.41
CA TRP A 74 19.76 -8.32 3.89
C TRP A 74 18.34 -8.74 4.28
N GLU A 75 17.43 -7.79 4.55
CA GLU A 75 16.02 -8.13 4.72
C GLU A 75 15.48 -8.62 3.38
N VAL A 76 15.29 -9.93 3.30
CA VAL A 76 14.70 -10.64 2.15
C VAL A 76 13.31 -10.08 1.81
N GLU A 77 12.68 -9.35 2.74
CA GLU A 77 11.36 -8.73 2.58
C GLU A 77 11.39 -7.36 1.88
N ARG A 78 12.55 -6.69 1.75
CA ARG A 78 12.66 -5.40 1.03
C ARG A 78 12.87 -5.57 -0.48
N ASP A 79 12.05 -6.42 -1.08
CA ASP A 79 12.07 -6.73 -2.52
C ASP A 79 11.83 -5.51 -3.43
N THR A 80 11.26 -4.43 -2.88
CA THR A 80 10.92 -3.20 -3.61
C THR A 80 12.14 -2.47 -4.17
N LEU A 81 13.29 -2.51 -3.49
CA LEU A 81 14.50 -1.80 -3.93
C LEU A 81 15.17 -2.47 -5.14
N ILE A 82 14.96 -3.79 -5.33
CA ILE A 82 15.43 -4.53 -6.52
C ILE A 82 14.73 -4.04 -7.79
N ALA A 83 13.51 -3.48 -7.65
CA ALA A 83 12.79 -2.91 -8.77
C ALA A 83 13.47 -1.65 -9.33
N ILE A 84 14.20 -0.88 -8.51
CA ILE A 84 14.81 0.40 -8.92
C ILE A 84 15.79 0.20 -10.09
N PRO A 85 16.80 -0.69 -10.03
CA PRO A 85 17.67 -0.95 -11.18
C PRO A 85 16.94 -1.42 -12.44
N LEU A 86 15.90 -2.24 -12.29
CA LEU A 86 15.13 -2.79 -13.42
C LEU A 86 14.33 -1.69 -14.14
N PHE A 87 13.70 -0.80 -13.39
CA PHE A 87 13.00 0.36 -13.95
C PHE A 87 13.96 1.39 -14.55
N ILE A 88 15.10 1.66 -13.90
CA ILE A 88 16.15 2.50 -14.48
C ILE A 88 16.63 1.92 -15.81
N PHE A 89 16.89 0.61 -15.85
CA PHE A 89 17.32 -0.09 -17.07
C PHE A 89 16.27 0.05 -18.18
N MET A 90 15.00 -0.23 -17.87
CA MET A 90 13.88 -0.11 -18.81
C MET A 90 13.83 1.30 -19.42
N GLY A 91 13.87 2.33 -18.56
CA GLY A 91 13.80 3.72 -18.98
C GLY A 91 14.95 4.13 -19.89
N ILE A 92 16.18 3.84 -19.48
CA ILE A 92 17.38 4.20 -20.26
C ILE A 92 17.40 3.41 -21.59
N MET A 93 16.96 2.15 -21.60
CA MET A 93 16.83 1.35 -22.81
C MET A 93 15.82 1.96 -23.81
N LEU A 94 14.65 2.40 -23.33
CA LEU A 94 13.64 3.06 -24.17
C LEU A 94 14.12 4.42 -24.69
N GLN A 95 14.87 5.17 -23.89
CA GLN A 95 15.48 6.42 -24.32
C GLN A 95 16.56 6.19 -25.39
N ARG A 96 17.45 5.22 -25.18
CA ARG A 96 18.56 4.90 -26.08
C ARG A 96 18.12 4.22 -27.38
N SER A 97 16.93 3.62 -27.42
CA SER A 97 16.38 2.96 -28.61
C SER A 97 15.68 3.90 -29.61
N LYS A 98 15.78 5.23 -29.41
CA LYS A 98 15.18 6.28 -30.28
C LYS A 98 13.65 6.23 -30.37
N ILE A 99 12.99 5.46 -29.49
CA ILE A 99 11.52 5.36 -29.38
C ILE A 99 10.93 6.73 -29.01
N ALA A 100 11.57 7.44 -28.08
CA ALA A 100 11.20 8.79 -27.65
C ALA A 100 11.11 9.78 -28.83
N GLU A 101 12.08 9.74 -29.74
CA GLU A 101 12.15 10.63 -30.89
C GLU A 101 11.04 10.30 -31.89
N ASP A 102 10.85 9.02 -32.23
CA ASP A 102 9.80 8.57 -33.14
C ASP A 102 8.40 8.92 -32.59
N LEU A 103 8.16 8.71 -31.29
CA LEU A 103 6.93 9.10 -30.61
C LEU A 103 6.68 10.60 -30.73
N LEU A 104 7.69 11.43 -30.45
CA LEU A 104 7.55 12.87 -30.51
C LEU A 104 7.23 13.36 -31.91
N VAL A 105 7.97 12.90 -32.93
CA VAL A 105 7.72 13.29 -34.33
C VAL A 105 6.32 12.85 -34.77
N THR A 106 5.89 11.66 -34.39
CA THR A 106 4.58 11.12 -34.76
C THR A 106 3.44 11.88 -34.07
N MET A 107 3.57 12.16 -32.77
CA MET A 107 2.58 12.94 -32.01
C MET A 107 2.56 14.40 -32.44
N ALA A 108 3.70 14.98 -32.82
CA ALA A 108 3.79 16.32 -33.38
C ALA A 108 3.02 16.45 -34.70
N LYS A 109 3.03 15.41 -35.53
CA LYS A 109 2.22 15.36 -36.75
C LYS A 109 0.74 15.17 -36.46
N LEU A 110 0.40 14.31 -35.49
CA LEU A 110 -0.98 14.03 -35.09
C LEU A 110 -1.70 15.28 -34.54
N PHE A 111 -1.07 15.97 -33.58
CA PHE A 111 -1.65 17.17 -32.96
C PHE A 111 -1.27 18.47 -33.65
N GLY A 112 -0.30 18.45 -34.57
CA GLY A 112 0.24 19.63 -35.26
C GLY A 112 -0.80 20.60 -35.82
N PRO A 113 -1.88 20.14 -36.48
CA PRO A 113 -2.91 21.03 -37.03
C PRO A 113 -3.69 21.84 -35.97
N VAL A 114 -3.69 21.40 -34.72
CA VAL A 114 -4.37 22.10 -33.63
C VAL A 114 -3.48 23.23 -33.10
N PRO A 115 -4.00 24.44 -32.83
CA PRO A 115 -3.24 25.49 -32.14
C PRO A 115 -2.69 24.97 -30.79
N GLY A 116 -1.38 25.13 -30.54
CA GLY A 116 -0.75 24.54 -29.36
C GLY A 116 -0.39 23.06 -29.49
N GLY A 117 -0.75 22.41 -30.59
CA GLY A 117 -0.61 20.98 -30.85
C GLY A 117 0.77 20.40 -30.56
N LEU A 118 1.85 21.03 -31.02
CA LEU A 118 3.21 20.56 -30.76
C LEU A 118 3.56 20.59 -29.26
N GLY A 119 3.04 21.56 -28.50
CA GLY A 119 3.22 21.62 -27.04
C GLY A 119 2.45 20.51 -26.33
N ILE A 120 1.23 20.22 -26.79
CA ILE A 120 0.43 19.08 -26.32
C ILE A 120 1.17 17.76 -26.58
N SER A 121 1.77 17.59 -27.76
CA SER A 121 2.60 16.43 -28.09
C SER A 121 3.79 16.28 -27.14
N VAL A 122 4.44 17.39 -26.76
CA VAL A 122 5.56 17.38 -25.79
C VAL A 122 5.09 16.92 -24.43
N VAL A 123 3.96 17.44 -23.92
CA VAL A 123 3.41 17.01 -22.62
C VAL A 123 3.02 15.53 -22.64
N PHE A 124 2.34 15.09 -23.70
CA PHE A 124 1.89 13.71 -23.82
C PHE A 124 3.05 12.71 -23.95
N VAL A 125 4.01 12.99 -24.83
CA VAL A 125 5.19 12.13 -25.01
C VAL A 125 6.09 12.20 -23.78
N GLY A 126 6.26 13.38 -23.20
CA GLY A 126 7.03 13.52 -21.98
C GLY A 126 6.37 12.82 -20.79
N ALA A 127 5.03 12.78 -20.68
CA ALA A 127 4.31 11.97 -19.69
C ALA A 127 4.54 10.46 -19.88
N LEU A 128 4.51 10.00 -21.14
CA LEU A 128 4.77 8.60 -21.49
C LEU A 128 6.21 8.19 -21.19
N LEU A 129 7.18 9.05 -21.51
CA LEU A 129 8.61 8.80 -21.23
C LEU A 129 8.94 8.94 -19.74
N ALA A 130 8.30 9.89 -19.08
CA ALA A 130 8.34 10.07 -17.63
C ALA A 130 7.99 8.78 -16.89
N ALA A 131 6.87 8.15 -17.27
CA ALA A 131 6.42 6.87 -16.73
C ALA A 131 7.49 5.77 -16.85
N THR A 132 8.29 5.79 -17.91
CA THR A 132 9.27 4.72 -18.15
C THR A 132 10.63 4.96 -17.52
N THR A 133 11.03 6.22 -17.35
CA THR A 133 12.38 6.60 -16.97
C THR A 133 12.51 6.93 -15.49
N GLY A 134 11.50 7.57 -14.89
CA GLY A 134 11.54 8.01 -13.49
C GLY A 134 12.67 9.00 -13.15
N ILE A 135 13.47 9.45 -14.14
CA ILE A 135 14.63 10.33 -13.96
C ILE A 135 14.35 11.65 -14.66
N VAL A 136 14.09 12.70 -13.86
CA VAL A 136 13.74 14.04 -14.36
C VAL A 136 14.84 14.62 -15.25
N GLY A 137 16.10 14.57 -14.80
CA GLY A 137 17.20 15.21 -15.53
C GLY A 137 17.43 14.64 -16.92
N ALA A 138 17.46 13.31 -17.04
CA ALA A 138 17.61 12.63 -18.32
C ALA A 138 16.48 12.98 -19.29
N THR A 139 15.23 13.00 -18.80
CA THR A 139 14.05 13.31 -19.60
C THR A 139 14.04 14.76 -20.07
N VAL A 140 14.32 15.72 -19.18
CA VAL A 140 14.38 17.14 -19.53
C VAL A 140 15.49 17.42 -20.54
N VAL A 141 16.66 16.81 -20.38
CA VAL A 141 17.79 16.93 -21.33
C VAL A 141 17.41 16.36 -22.69
N ALA A 142 16.86 15.14 -22.73
CA ALA A 142 16.46 14.49 -23.97
C ALA A 142 15.37 15.29 -24.70
N MET A 143 14.30 15.66 -23.99
CA MET A 143 13.21 16.48 -24.54
C MET A 143 13.68 17.88 -24.91
N GLY A 144 14.64 18.46 -24.19
CA GLY A 144 15.25 19.74 -24.54
C GLY A 144 16.05 19.67 -25.84
N LEU A 145 16.83 18.61 -26.07
CA LEU A 145 17.62 18.44 -27.29
C LEU A 145 16.73 18.17 -28.53
N ILE A 146 15.64 17.45 -28.35
CA ILE A 146 14.77 17.02 -29.46
C ILE A 146 13.65 18.06 -29.71
N SER A 147 12.91 18.43 -28.68
CA SER A 147 11.65 19.19 -28.80
C SER A 147 11.88 20.69 -28.91
N LEU A 148 12.82 21.25 -28.14
CA LEU A 148 13.02 22.71 -28.10
C LEU A 148 13.38 23.27 -29.49
N PRO A 149 14.34 22.69 -30.26
CA PRO A 149 14.62 23.16 -31.61
C PRO A 149 13.40 23.05 -32.53
N ALA A 150 12.61 21.97 -32.42
CA ALA A 150 11.42 21.77 -33.23
C ALA A 150 10.33 22.82 -32.93
N MET A 151 10.12 23.16 -31.66
CA MET A 151 9.18 24.21 -31.25
C MET A 151 9.63 25.60 -31.74
N LEU A 152 10.92 25.93 -31.58
CA LEU A 152 11.46 27.21 -32.02
C LEU A 152 11.41 27.37 -33.56
N ARG A 153 11.66 26.31 -34.33
CA ARG A 153 11.50 26.32 -35.80
C ARG A 153 10.06 26.61 -36.22
N ASN A 154 9.09 26.11 -35.46
CA ASN A 154 7.66 26.39 -35.67
C ASN A 154 7.18 27.69 -35.00
N LYS A 155 8.10 28.61 -34.67
CA LYS A 155 7.79 29.95 -34.11
C LYS A 155 7.02 29.93 -32.78
N TYR A 156 7.14 28.87 -31.98
CA TYR A 156 6.64 28.89 -30.61
C TYR A 156 7.38 29.93 -29.78
N SER A 157 6.66 30.56 -28.84
CA SER A 157 7.29 31.48 -27.90
C SER A 157 8.32 30.74 -27.02
N PRO A 158 9.55 31.27 -26.86
CA PRO A 158 10.60 30.60 -26.08
C PRO A 158 10.17 30.28 -24.64
N SER A 159 9.39 31.17 -24.01
CA SER A 159 8.88 30.96 -22.66
C SER A 159 7.91 29.78 -22.57
N LEU A 160 6.92 29.70 -23.47
CA LEU A 160 5.98 28.57 -23.44
C LEU A 160 6.68 27.25 -23.77
N ALA A 161 7.58 27.25 -24.78
CA ALA A 161 8.31 26.05 -25.17
C ALA A 161 9.18 25.51 -24.04
N THR A 162 9.96 26.37 -23.40
CA THR A 162 10.83 25.97 -22.29
C THR A 162 10.06 25.58 -21.04
N GLY A 163 9.00 26.31 -20.69
CA GLY A 163 8.12 25.94 -19.58
C GLY A 163 7.46 24.57 -19.79
N THR A 164 6.96 24.31 -21.01
CA THR A 164 6.32 23.04 -21.36
C THR A 164 7.29 21.86 -21.23
N ILE A 165 8.52 22.01 -21.76
CA ILE A 165 9.54 20.96 -21.70
C ILE A 165 9.99 20.70 -20.26
N ALA A 166 10.27 21.75 -19.49
CA ALA A 166 10.68 21.62 -18.09
C ALA A 166 9.58 20.93 -17.27
N ALA A 167 8.34 21.41 -17.35
CA ALA A 167 7.21 20.85 -16.61
C ALA A 167 6.95 19.39 -17.02
N SER A 168 6.95 19.10 -18.32
CA SER A 168 6.75 17.74 -18.82
C SER A 168 7.82 16.76 -18.35
N GLY A 169 9.08 17.18 -18.21
CA GLY A 169 10.14 16.30 -17.72
C GLY A 169 10.04 15.98 -16.23
N THR A 170 9.37 16.82 -15.43
CA THR A 170 9.11 16.53 -14.01
C THR A 170 7.95 15.57 -13.77
N LEU A 171 7.14 15.26 -14.79
CA LEU A 171 6.04 14.28 -14.68
C LEU A 171 6.51 12.88 -14.26
N GLY A 172 7.79 12.54 -14.47
CA GLY A 172 8.37 11.24 -14.08
C GLY A 172 8.39 10.99 -12.58
N GLN A 173 8.20 12.03 -11.76
CA GLN A 173 8.14 11.87 -10.31
C GLN A 173 6.79 11.36 -9.81
N ILE A 174 5.71 11.55 -10.58
CA ILE A 174 4.34 11.19 -10.15
C ILE A 174 3.68 10.16 -11.05
N ILE A 175 4.01 10.12 -12.35
CA ILE A 175 3.40 9.15 -13.28
C ILE A 175 4.06 7.77 -13.09
N PRO A 176 3.30 6.72 -12.73
CA PRO A 176 3.83 5.38 -12.56
C PRO A 176 4.27 4.71 -13.88
N PRO A 177 5.25 3.79 -13.85
CA PRO A 177 6.09 3.39 -12.71
C PRO A 177 7.15 4.46 -12.35
N SER A 178 7.17 4.93 -11.11
CA SER A 178 8.06 6.02 -10.67
C SER A 178 9.03 5.58 -9.58
N ILE A 179 10.33 5.85 -9.77
CA ILE A 179 11.37 5.60 -8.77
C ILE A 179 11.11 6.41 -7.49
N VAL A 180 10.60 7.64 -7.63
CA VAL A 180 10.26 8.51 -6.49
C VAL A 180 9.22 7.83 -5.61
N LEU A 181 8.15 7.32 -6.22
CA LEU A 181 7.08 6.65 -5.49
C LEU A 181 7.53 5.31 -4.89
N ILE A 182 8.44 4.57 -5.53
CA ILE A 182 9.01 3.34 -4.96
C ILE A 182 9.76 3.66 -3.65
N ILE A 183 10.60 4.70 -3.67
CA ILE A 183 11.37 5.09 -2.48
C ILE A 183 10.45 5.65 -1.41
N LEU A 184 9.49 6.51 -1.77
CA LEU A 184 8.51 7.03 -0.82
C LEU A 184 7.68 5.92 -0.18
N ALA A 185 7.29 4.88 -0.94
CA ALA A 185 6.55 3.75 -0.41
C ALA A 185 7.32 3.03 0.71
N ASP A 186 8.61 2.73 0.49
CA ASP A 186 9.46 2.08 1.51
C ASP A 186 9.65 2.97 2.75
N GLN A 187 9.92 4.26 2.55
CA GLN A 187 10.13 5.19 3.65
C GLN A 187 8.84 5.45 4.45
N LEU A 188 7.70 5.49 3.76
CA LEU A 188 6.39 5.65 4.41
C LEU A 188 5.93 4.37 5.11
N ALA A 189 6.21 3.18 4.58
CA ALA A 189 5.94 1.92 5.28
C ALA A 189 6.67 1.88 6.63
N SER A 190 7.95 2.23 6.65
CA SER A 190 8.70 2.34 7.91
C SER A 190 8.16 3.46 8.82
N ALA A 191 7.67 4.56 8.24
CA ALA A 191 7.06 5.64 9.01
C ALA A 191 5.70 5.26 9.61
N THR A 192 4.91 4.43 8.92
CA THR A 192 3.61 3.96 9.41
C THR A 192 3.75 3.04 10.62
N ASP A 193 4.79 2.20 10.68
CA ASP A 193 5.05 1.34 11.83
C ASP A 193 5.41 2.16 13.08
N GLN A 194 6.22 3.20 12.88
CA GLN A 194 6.56 4.16 13.94
C GLN A 194 5.34 4.95 14.40
N ALA A 195 4.54 5.45 13.45
CA ALA A 195 3.29 6.15 13.75
C ALA A 195 2.28 5.25 14.49
N GLY A 196 2.18 3.98 14.12
CA GLY A 196 1.34 2.99 14.79
C GLY A 196 1.77 2.76 16.24
N THR A 197 3.07 2.71 16.50
CA THR A 197 3.63 2.62 17.86
C THR A 197 3.32 3.87 18.67
N LEU A 198 3.51 5.06 18.09
CA LEU A 198 3.17 6.34 18.73
C LEU A 198 1.67 6.39 19.07
N ARG A 199 0.82 5.96 18.13
CA ARG A 199 -0.63 5.95 18.32
C ARG A 199 -1.06 4.94 19.40
N SER A 200 -0.47 3.75 19.43
CA SER A 200 -0.74 2.78 20.51
C SER A 200 -0.34 3.31 21.89
N ASN A 201 0.74 4.08 22.00
CA ASN A 201 1.15 4.70 23.25
C ASN A 201 0.18 5.81 23.68
N LEU A 202 -0.30 6.62 22.73
CA LEU A 202 -1.31 7.65 22.98
C LEU A 202 -2.63 7.03 23.46
N TYR A 203 -3.10 5.98 22.78
CA TYR A 203 -4.33 5.27 23.17
C TYR A 203 -4.23 4.75 24.60
N LYS A 204 -3.13 4.06 24.93
CA LYS A 204 -2.89 3.54 26.28
C LYS A 204 -2.87 4.64 27.35
N ALA A 205 -2.32 5.82 27.03
CA ALA A 205 -2.31 6.95 27.95
C ALA A 205 -3.71 7.55 28.14
N ALA A 206 -4.53 7.55 27.08
CA ALA A 206 -5.86 8.15 27.06
C ALA A 206 -6.94 7.30 27.74
N THR A 207 -6.92 5.98 27.52
CA THR A 207 -7.97 5.05 27.98
C THR A 207 -7.52 4.12 29.11
N GLY A 208 -6.21 4.02 29.37
CA GLY A 208 -5.64 3.05 30.29
C GLY A 208 -5.56 1.62 29.75
N GLU A 209 -6.07 1.34 28.54
CA GLU A 209 -6.05 0.01 27.93
C GLU A 209 -4.69 -0.32 27.31
N PHE A 210 -4.22 -1.56 27.50
CA PHE A 210 -2.89 -1.98 27.01
C PHE A 210 -2.83 -2.26 25.51
N SER A 211 -3.96 -2.57 24.87
CA SER A 211 -4.01 -2.95 23.46
C SER A 211 -4.98 -2.06 22.70
N MET A 212 -4.48 -1.33 21.71
CA MET A 212 -5.30 -0.52 20.83
C MET A 212 -6.03 -1.39 19.79
N PRO A 213 -7.35 -1.20 19.57
CA PRO A 213 -8.08 -1.81 18.47
C PRO A 213 -7.44 -1.52 17.10
N SER A 214 -7.44 -2.52 16.21
CA SER A 214 -6.82 -2.41 14.87
C SER A 214 -7.50 -1.38 13.94
N ILE A 215 -8.74 -1.00 14.27
CA ILE A 215 -9.50 0.08 13.59
C ILE A 215 -8.87 1.45 13.75
N PHE A 216 -8.13 1.69 14.83
CA PHE A 216 -7.45 2.95 15.08
C PHE A 216 -5.99 2.93 14.59
N GLY A 217 -5.49 1.78 14.17
CA GLY A 217 -4.13 1.63 13.65
C GLY A 217 -3.89 2.42 12.37
N VAL A 218 -2.64 2.83 12.17
CA VAL A 218 -2.21 3.49 10.93
C VAL A 218 -2.17 2.46 9.79
N SER A 219 -2.64 2.84 8.61
CA SER A 219 -2.58 1.98 7.43
C SER A 219 -1.19 2.05 6.78
N SER A 220 -0.54 0.91 6.61
CA SER A 220 0.72 0.80 5.89
C SER A 220 0.51 1.03 4.38
N THR A 221 1.61 1.12 3.64
CA THR A 221 1.58 1.31 2.19
C THR A 221 2.60 0.40 1.50
N SER A 222 2.31 0.04 0.26
CA SER A 222 3.22 -0.64 -0.66
C SER A 222 3.52 0.22 -1.89
N ALA A 223 4.55 -0.16 -2.66
CA ALA A 223 4.89 0.51 -3.91
C ALA A 223 3.77 0.39 -4.97
N GLY A 224 3.04 -0.72 -5.00
CA GLY A 224 1.90 -0.93 -5.90
C GLY A 224 0.71 0.00 -5.57
N GLU A 225 0.37 0.13 -4.28
CA GLU A 225 -0.66 1.07 -3.83
C GLU A 225 -0.27 2.52 -4.10
N MET A 226 1.01 2.85 -3.96
CA MET A 226 1.52 4.19 -4.29
C MET A 226 1.41 4.51 -5.78
N PHE A 227 1.65 3.52 -6.65
CA PHE A 227 1.43 3.68 -8.09
C PHE A 227 -0.06 3.88 -8.41
N LEU A 228 -0.94 3.06 -7.83
CA LEU A 228 -2.38 3.20 -7.97
C LEU A 228 -2.87 4.57 -7.51
N GLY A 229 -2.42 5.02 -6.34
CA GLY A 229 -2.84 6.30 -5.76
C GLY A 229 -2.30 7.51 -6.52
N ALA A 230 -1.14 7.41 -7.17
CA ALA A 230 -0.56 8.49 -7.95
C ALA A 230 -1.11 8.59 -9.39
N LEU A 231 -1.73 7.53 -9.91
CA LEU A 231 -2.18 7.47 -11.30
C LEU A 231 -3.20 8.57 -11.63
N VAL A 232 -4.26 8.72 -10.82
CA VAL A 232 -5.31 9.71 -11.06
C VAL A 232 -4.78 11.15 -10.92
N PRO A 233 -4.04 11.52 -9.86
CA PRO A 233 -3.34 12.81 -9.77
C PRO A 233 -2.37 13.08 -10.92
N GLY A 234 -1.64 12.06 -11.38
CA GLY A 234 -0.72 12.17 -12.51
C GLY A 234 -1.45 12.48 -13.82
N VAL A 235 -2.55 11.77 -14.11
CA VAL A 235 -3.40 12.06 -15.28
C VAL A 235 -4.04 13.44 -15.16
N LEU A 236 -4.52 13.84 -13.97
CA LEU A 236 -5.05 15.17 -13.70
C LEU A 236 -4.04 16.27 -14.08
N LEU A 237 -2.77 16.13 -13.66
CA LEU A 237 -1.71 17.08 -14.01
C LEU A 237 -1.46 17.15 -15.52
N VAL A 238 -1.39 16.00 -16.21
CA VAL A 238 -1.22 15.94 -17.67
C VAL A 238 -2.36 16.69 -18.37
N LEU A 239 -3.61 16.45 -17.94
CA LEU A 239 -4.79 17.11 -18.49
C LEU A 239 -4.79 18.62 -18.20
N LEU A 240 -4.40 19.04 -16.99
CA LEU A 240 -4.26 20.46 -16.64
C LEU A 240 -3.21 21.16 -17.52
N TYR A 241 -2.06 20.51 -17.78
CA TYR A 241 -1.01 21.06 -18.65
C TYR A 241 -1.46 21.15 -20.11
N MET A 242 -2.06 20.09 -20.65
CA MET A 242 -2.60 20.09 -22.02
C MET A 242 -3.72 21.13 -22.17
N GLY A 243 -4.63 21.20 -21.21
CA GLY A 243 -5.71 22.18 -21.17
C GLY A 243 -5.18 23.62 -21.13
N TYR A 244 -4.18 23.91 -20.30
CA TYR A 244 -3.54 25.21 -20.26
C TYR A 244 -2.87 25.58 -21.59
N ILE A 245 -2.13 24.66 -22.22
CA ILE A 245 -1.49 24.92 -23.51
C ILE A 245 -2.53 25.20 -24.59
N LEU A 246 -3.61 24.43 -24.62
CA LEU A 246 -4.72 24.61 -25.56
C LEU A 246 -5.40 25.97 -25.36
N VAL A 247 -5.80 26.30 -24.13
CA VAL A 247 -6.45 27.58 -23.80
C VAL A 247 -5.52 28.76 -24.11
N SER A 248 -4.24 28.66 -23.74
CA SER A 248 -3.23 29.68 -24.03
C SER A 248 -3.03 29.88 -25.53
N ALA A 249 -3.03 28.79 -26.32
CA ALA A 249 -2.94 28.85 -27.77
C ALA A 249 -4.18 29.44 -28.44
N LEU A 250 -5.38 29.15 -27.91
CA LEU A 250 -6.64 29.73 -28.40
C LEU A 250 -6.74 31.23 -28.10
N LEU A 251 -6.33 31.66 -26.90
CA LEU A 251 -6.33 33.07 -26.51
C LEU A 251 -5.22 33.87 -27.21
N ASN A 252 -4.05 33.26 -27.42
CA ASN A 252 -2.94 33.88 -28.11
C ASN A 252 -2.31 32.94 -29.16
N PRO A 253 -2.89 32.88 -30.38
CA PRO A 253 -2.39 32.01 -31.45
C PRO A 253 -0.95 32.30 -31.88
N LYS A 254 -0.44 33.51 -31.59
CA LYS A 254 0.95 33.89 -31.92
C LYS A 254 1.98 33.20 -31.04
N SER A 255 1.64 32.82 -29.80
CA SER A 255 2.58 32.16 -28.90
C SER A 255 2.77 30.67 -29.17
N ALA A 256 1.80 30.04 -29.84
CA ALA A 256 1.78 28.60 -30.13
C ALA A 256 1.00 28.32 -31.42
N PRO A 257 1.55 28.71 -32.59
CA PRO A 257 0.86 28.56 -33.86
C PRO A 257 0.69 27.07 -34.23
N ALA A 258 -0.35 26.77 -35.00
CA ALA A 258 -0.55 25.44 -35.58
C ALA A 258 0.58 25.11 -36.57
N VAL A 259 1.04 23.86 -36.53
CA VAL A 259 2.06 23.32 -37.45
C VAL A 259 1.34 22.78 -38.68
N GLN A 260 1.75 23.21 -39.87
CA GLN A 260 1.23 22.66 -41.12
C GLN A 260 1.72 21.21 -41.26
N SER A 261 0.78 20.26 -41.34
CA SER A 261 1.06 18.87 -41.71
C SER A 261 0.96 18.75 -43.23
N ASP A 262 2.07 18.39 -43.88
CA ASP A 262 2.09 18.08 -45.31
C ASP A 262 1.53 16.66 -45.62
N GLU A 263 1.18 15.87 -44.60
CA GLU A 263 0.61 14.52 -44.74
C GLU A 263 -0.89 14.52 -44.46
N ASP A 264 -1.67 13.87 -45.34
CA ASP A 264 -3.08 13.56 -45.13
C ASP A 264 -3.26 12.45 -44.06
N PHE A 265 -4.39 12.50 -43.32
CA PHE A 265 -4.74 11.55 -42.27
C PHE A 265 -5.23 10.19 -42.81
N ASP A 266 -4.46 9.59 -43.71
CA ASP A 266 -4.76 8.32 -44.37
C ASP A 266 -4.60 7.10 -43.43
N LEU A 267 -5.12 5.94 -43.85
CA LEU A 267 -4.92 4.65 -43.16
C LEU A 267 -3.43 4.34 -42.89
N ARG A 268 -2.52 4.77 -43.77
CA ARG A 268 -1.06 4.60 -43.58
C ARG A 268 -0.51 5.45 -42.43
N PHE A 269 -1.05 6.67 -42.26
CA PHE A 269 -0.69 7.55 -41.15
C PHE A 269 -1.13 6.93 -39.82
N TRP A 270 -2.39 6.48 -39.73
CA TRP A 270 -2.91 5.78 -38.55
C TRP A 270 -2.14 4.49 -38.24
N GLY A 271 -1.73 3.72 -39.26
CA GLY A 271 -0.85 2.57 -39.08
C GLY A 271 0.51 2.94 -38.48
N ARG A 272 1.12 4.05 -38.92
CA ARG A 272 2.39 4.56 -38.35
C ARG A 272 2.22 5.03 -36.91
N VAL A 273 1.12 5.72 -36.60
CA VAL A 273 0.75 6.14 -35.25
C VAL A 273 0.60 4.92 -34.35
N ALA A 274 -0.16 3.90 -34.78
CA ALA A 274 -0.36 2.66 -34.04
C ALA A 274 0.96 1.94 -33.74
N VAL A 275 1.82 1.72 -34.74
CA VAL A 275 3.12 1.03 -34.56
C VAL A 275 4.10 1.80 -33.66
N THR A 276 3.93 3.12 -33.53
CA THR A 276 4.81 3.95 -32.71
C THR A 276 4.29 4.09 -31.27
N LEU A 277 2.98 4.22 -31.11
CA LEU A 277 2.35 4.51 -29.82
C LEU A 277 1.95 3.26 -29.03
N ILE A 278 1.41 2.23 -29.72
CA ILE A 278 0.89 1.04 -29.04
C ILE A 278 1.99 0.29 -28.28
N PRO A 279 3.18 -0.02 -28.83
CA PRO A 279 4.14 -0.86 -28.11
C PRO A 279 4.61 -0.27 -26.77
N PRO A 280 5.00 1.02 -26.66
CA PRO A 280 5.35 1.62 -25.37
C PRO A 280 4.17 1.67 -24.39
N LEU A 281 2.97 2.00 -24.86
CA LEU A 281 1.77 1.98 -24.02
C LEU A 281 1.44 0.58 -23.53
N THR A 282 1.50 -0.42 -24.41
CA THR A 282 1.31 -1.84 -24.05
C THR A 282 2.32 -2.26 -23.00
N LEU A 283 3.59 -1.87 -23.11
CA LEU A 283 4.56 -2.17 -22.06
C LEU A 283 4.18 -1.54 -20.72
N ILE A 284 3.81 -0.26 -20.71
CA ILE A 284 3.42 0.46 -19.48
C ILE A 284 2.16 -0.17 -18.87
N PHE A 285 1.12 -0.43 -19.67
CA PHE A 285 -0.11 -1.06 -19.19
C PHE A 285 0.10 -2.50 -18.77
N LEU A 286 1.04 -3.22 -19.39
CA LEU A 286 1.35 -4.59 -18.99
C LEU A 286 2.08 -4.61 -17.65
N VAL A 287 3.06 -3.71 -17.46
CA VAL A 287 3.79 -3.54 -16.19
C VAL A 287 2.88 -3.03 -15.08
N LEU A 288 2.14 -1.94 -15.35
CA LEU A 288 1.25 -1.36 -14.34
C LEU A 288 0.07 -2.29 -14.10
N GLY A 289 -0.51 -2.86 -15.16
CA GLY A 289 -1.63 -3.79 -15.08
C GLY A 289 -1.30 -5.02 -14.27
N SER A 290 -0.10 -5.60 -14.40
CA SER A 290 0.30 -6.77 -13.59
C SER A 290 0.49 -6.42 -12.11
N ILE A 291 0.91 -5.19 -11.78
CA ILE A 291 0.96 -4.69 -10.40
C ILE A 291 -0.46 -4.48 -9.86
N ILE A 292 -1.33 -3.83 -10.64
CA ILE A 292 -2.71 -3.51 -10.24
C ILE A 292 -3.53 -4.78 -10.04
N SER A 293 -3.42 -5.75 -10.95
CA SER A 293 -4.16 -7.00 -10.85
C SER A 293 -3.57 -7.97 -9.82
N GLY A 294 -2.49 -7.59 -9.13
CA GLY A 294 -1.81 -8.46 -8.16
C GLY A 294 -1.10 -9.67 -8.78
N VAL A 295 -0.99 -9.73 -10.11
CA VAL A 295 -0.36 -10.85 -10.83
C VAL A 295 1.15 -10.83 -10.66
N ALA A 296 1.75 -9.64 -10.57
CA ALA A 296 3.17 -9.47 -10.38
C ALA A 296 3.47 -8.44 -9.31
N THR A 297 4.44 -8.74 -8.45
CA THR A 297 5.03 -7.76 -7.52
C THR A 297 5.84 -6.71 -8.29
N VAL A 298 6.18 -5.58 -7.66
CA VAL A 298 6.85 -4.45 -8.32
C VAL A 298 8.22 -4.81 -8.93
N ASN A 299 8.97 -5.72 -8.30
CA ASN A 299 10.22 -6.27 -8.85
C ASN A 299 9.97 -7.18 -10.08
N GLN A 300 8.97 -8.06 -10.03
CA GLN A 300 8.58 -8.92 -11.16
C GLN A 300 8.08 -8.07 -12.34
N ALA A 301 7.24 -7.08 -12.08
CA ALA A 301 6.79 -6.12 -13.07
C ALA A 301 7.96 -5.31 -13.68
N GLY A 302 8.95 -4.93 -12.87
CA GLY A 302 10.19 -4.34 -13.34
C GLY A 302 10.96 -5.25 -14.29
N ALA A 303 11.04 -6.56 -14.02
CA ALA A 303 11.70 -7.53 -14.89
C ALA A 303 10.96 -7.71 -16.23
N ILE A 304 9.63 -7.71 -16.19
CA ILE A 304 8.78 -7.72 -17.38
C ILE A 304 9.02 -6.45 -18.21
N GLY A 305 9.07 -5.29 -17.55
CA GLY A 305 9.38 -3.99 -18.15
C GLY A 305 10.75 -3.96 -18.85
N ALA A 306 11.79 -4.38 -18.14
CA ALA A 306 13.15 -4.50 -18.65
C ALA A 306 13.25 -5.42 -19.87
N SER A 307 12.58 -6.58 -19.81
CA SER A 307 12.54 -7.56 -20.90
C SER A 307 11.80 -7.01 -22.11
N GLY A 308 10.65 -6.37 -21.92
CA GLY A 308 9.89 -5.74 -23.00
C GLY A 308 10.63 -4.57 -23.65
N ALA A 309 11.30 -3.72 -22.86
CA ALA A 309 12.16 -2.66 -23.39
C ALA A 309 13.33 -3.21 -24.22
N LEU A 310 13.92 -4.32 -23.79
CA LEU A 310 14.98 -4.99 -24.52
C LEU A 310 14.50 -5.54 -25.88
N ILE A 311 13.33 -6.19 -25.90
CA ILE A 311 12.71 -6.67 -27.14
C ILE A 311 12.42 -5.49 -28.07
N MET A 312 11.90 -4.38 -27.54
CA MET A 312 11.63 -3.17 -28.31
C MET A 312 12.88 -2.55 -28.93
N ALA A 313 13.95 -2.41 -28.14
CA ALA A 313 15.23 -1.96 -28.65
C ALA A 313 15.78 -2.89 -29.75
N GLY A 314 15.58 -4.21 -29.60
CA GLY A 314 16.03 -5.22 -30.56
C GLY A 314 15.44 -5.12 -31.97
N TYR A 315 14.24 -4.56 -32.13
CA TYR A 315 13.62 -4.31 -33.45
C TYR A 315 13.64 -2.83 -33.87
N ARG A 316 13.88 -1.88 -32.96
CA ARG A 316 13.94 -0.44 -33.30
C ARG A 316 15.32 0.05 -33.72
N LEU A 317 16.39 -0.49 -33.12
CA LEU A 317 17.76 -0.10 -33.45
C LEU A 317 18.25 -0.53 -34.84
N PRO A 318 17.89 -1.71 -35.39
CA PRO A 318 18.33 -2.11 -36.73
C PRO A 318 17.73 -1.24 -37.84
N GLU A 319 18.42 -1.15 -38.98
CA GLU A 319 17.92 -0.40 -40.14
C GLU A 319 16.57 -0.91 -40.65
N LYS A 320 15.70 0.04 -41.03
CA LYS A 320 14.37 -0.23 -41.58
C LYS A 320 14.51 -1.01 -42.90
N GLY A 321 13.97 -2.24 -42.94
CA GLY A 321 14.02 -3.11 -44.12
C GLY A 321 14.86 -4.40 -43.95
N SER A 322 15.49 -4.62 -42.80
CA SER A 322 16.17 -5.88 -42.51
C SER A 322 15.17 -7.07 -42.45
N LYS A 323 15.49 -8.19 -43.10
CA LYS A 323 14.60 -9.38 -43.22
C LYS A 323 14.10 -9.93 -41.88
N HIS A 324 14.87 -9.75 -40.81
CA HIS A 324 14.57 -10.28 -39.48
C HIS A 324 14.24 -9.18 -38.46
N LEU A 325 13.82 -7.99 -38.90
CA LEU A 325 13.59 -6.84 -38.02
C LEU A 325 12.70 -7.19 -36.80
N TYR A 326 11.48 -7.65 -37.06
CA TYR A 326 10.49 -7.94 -36.02
C TYR A 326 10.51 -9.39 -35.51
N THR A 327 11.39 -10.25 -36.02
CA THR A 327 11.34 -11.69 -35.68
C THR A 327 11.49 -11.98 -34.19
N PRO A 328 12.38 -11.31 -33.41
CA PRO A 328 12.44 -11.56 -31.97
C PRO A 328 11.13 -11.16 -31.27
N ALA A 329 10.56 -10.00 -31.60
CA ALA A 329 9.31 -9.55 -31.02
C ALA A 329 8.14 -10.50 -31.32
N VAL A 330 8.03 -10.98 -32.57
CA VAL A 330 6.99 -11.95 -32.95
C VAL A 330 7.19 -13.28 -32.22
N LEU A 331 8.43 -13.78 -32.10
CA LEU A 331 8.71 -14.99 -31.33
C LEU A 331 8.36 -14.84 -29.86
N ALA A 332 8.65 -13.69 -29.24
CA ALA A 332 8.29 -13.42 -27.86
C ALA A 332 6.77 -13.39 -27.67
N LEU A 333 6.04 -12.68 -28.54
CA LEU A 333 4.58 -12.61 -28.46
C LEU A 333 3.93 -13.98 -28.70
N ALA A 334 4.43 -14.76 -29.67
CA ALA A 334 3.94 -16.11 -29.92
C ALA A 334 4.22 -17.05 -28.73
N ALA A 335 5.41 -16.95 -28.12
CA ALA A 335 5.75 -17.72 -26.93
C ALA A 335 4.90 -17.33 -25.72
N LEU A 336 4.66 -16.04 -25.48
CA LEU A 336 3.79 -15.56 -24.41
C LEU A 336 2.33 -15.98 -24.62
N ALA A 337 1.82 -15.89 -25.85
CA ALA A 337 0.47 -16.35 -26.18
C ALA A 337 0.34 -17.86 -25.99
N ALA A 338 1.34 -18.63 -26.42
CA ALA A 338 1.38 -20.07 -26.18
C ALA A 338 1.40 -20.39 -24.68
N LEU A 339 2.25 -19.72 -23.89
CA LEU A 339 2.29 -19.89 -22.43
C LEU A 339 0.96 -19.55 -21.77
N ALA A 340 0.32 -18.45 -22.17
CA ALA A 340 -0.98 -18.05 -21.63
C ALA A 340 -2.08 -19.10 -21.91
N VAL A 341 -2.13 -19.63 -23.13
CA VAL A 341 -3.07 -20.71 -23.49
C VAL A 341 -2.76 -21.98 -22.72
N LEU A 342 -1.48 -22.36 -22.63
CA LEU A 342 -1.09 -23.60 -21.96
C LEU A 342 -1.33 -23.54 -20.46
N LEU A 343 -1.06 -22.42 -19.79
CA LEU A 343 -1.33 -22.22 -18.36
C LEU A 343 -2.83 -22.24 -18.03
N ASN A 344 -3.69 -21.86 -18.98
CA ASN A 344 -5.14 -21.92 -18.82
C ASN A 344 -5.73 -23.30 -19.16
N THR A 345 -4.98 -24.16 -19.84
CA THR A 345 -5.46 -25.46 -20.32
C THR A 345 -4.88 -26.64 -19.54
N TYR A 346 -3.64 -26.51 -19.03
CA TYR A 346 -2.92 -27.57 -18.36
C TYR A 346 -2.40 -27.11 -16.99
N GLU A 347 -2.51 -27.96 -15.98
CA GLU A 347 -1.86 -27.74 -14.69
C GLU A 347 -0.35 -27.99 -14.82
N MET A 348 0.44 -26.91 -14.77
CA MET A 348 1.89 -26.97 -14.95
C MET A 348 2.61 -27.12 -13.61
N ASN A 349 2.51 -28.30 -13.00
CA ASN A 349 3.27 -28.63 -11.79
C ASN A 349 4.25 -29.77 -12.05
N VAL A 350 5.55 -29.43 -12.08
CA VAL A 350 6.63 -30.40 -12.34
C VAL A 350 6.73 -31.48 -11.25
N LYS A 351 6.21 -31.21 -10.04
CA LYS A 351 6.28 -32.15 -8.91
C LYS A 351 5.10 -33.11 -8.82
N SER A 352 3.99 -32.85 -9.53
CA SER A 352 2.75 -33.65 -9.48
C SER A 352 2.35 -34.07 -10.90
N ILE A 353 3.24 -34.78 -11.59
CA ILE A 353 2.96 -35.29 -12.94
C ILE A 353 2.35 -36.69 -12.78
N ASP A 354 1.04 -36.78 -12.93
CA ASP A 354 0.30 -38.02 -12.77
C ASP A 354 -0.28 -38.53 -14.10
N SER A 355 -0.49 -37.65 -15.09
CA SER A 355 -1.01 -38.02 -16.42
C SER A 355 -0.05 -37.75 -17.60
N PRO A 356 -0.13 -38.53 -18.70
CA PRO A 356 0.60 -38.24 -19.93
C PRO A 356 0.25 -36.89 -20.55
N GLU A 357 -0.98 -36.41 -20.34
CA GLU A 357 -1.46 -35.12 -20.83
C GLU A 357 -0.74 -33.96 -20.11
N GLU A 358 -0.63 -34.01 -18.78
CA GLU A 358 0.16 -33.05 -17.99
C GLU A 358 1.63 -33.03 -18.43
N ALA A 359 2.22 -34.21 -18.67
CA ALA A 359 3.60 -34.29 -19.17
C ALA A 359 3.77 -33.60 -20.54
N THR A 360 2.78 -33.74 -21.43
CA THR A 360 2.80 -33.02 -22.72
C THR A 360 2.61 -31.51 -22.54
N GLY A 361 1.72 -31.08 -21.64
CA GLY A 361 1.51 -29.68 -21.29
C GLY A 361 2.80 -29.03 -20.80
N ILE A 362 3.50 -29.67 -19.85
CA ILE A 362 4.78 -29.21 -19.32
C ILE A 362 5.87 -29.15 -20.41
N MET A 363 5.94 -30.15 -21.30
CA MET A 363 6.89 -30.14 -22.42
C MET A 363 6.65 -28.96 -23.37
N LEU A 364 5.38 -28.71 -23.74
CA LEU A 364 5.02 -27.57 -24.58
C LEU A 364 5.32 -26.24 -23.87
N GLY A 365 5.05 -26.16 -22.56
CA GLY A 365 5.39 -25.01 -21.73
C GLY A 365 6.90 -24.75 -21.69
N ALA A 366 7.72 -25.81 -21.59
CA ALA A 366 9.18 -25.70 -21.63
C ALA A 366 9.67 -25.20 -23.01
N VAL A 367 9.09 -25.69 -24.10
CA VAL A 367 9.42 -25.22 -25.47
C VAL A 367 9.03 -23.76 -25.66
N ALA A 368 7.85 -23.36 -25.20
CA ALA A 368 7.41 -21.97 -25.27
C ALA A 368 8.32 -21.05 -24.43
N SER A 369 8.68 -21.47 -23.21
CA SER A 369 9.64 -20.76 -22.35
C SER A 369 11.02 -20.64 -22.99
N ALA A 370 11.54 -21.71 -23.60
CA ALA A 370 12.81 -21.69 -24.32
C ALA A 370 12.77 -20.74 -25.54
N THR A 371 11.64 -20.69 -26.24
CA THR A 371 11.43 -19.75 -27.36
C THR A 371 11.44 -18.30 -26.88
N LEU A 372 10.81 -18.01 -25.74
CA LEU A 372 10.85 -16.68 -25.13
C LEU A 372 12.28 -16.29 -24.74
N LEU A 373 13.04 -17.19 -24.11
CA LEU A 373 14.44 -16.95 -23.77
C LEU A 373 15.31 -16.72 -25.02
N LEU A 374 15.11 -17.50 -26.08
CA LEU A 374 15.82 -17.32 -27.34
C LEU A 374 15.53 -15.96 -27.96
N SER A 375 14.28 -15.48 -27.89
CA SER A 375 13.92 -14.13 -28.34
C SER A 375 14.63 -13.03 -27.53
N LEU A 376 14.68 -13.17 -26.20
CA LEU A 376 15.36 -12.22 -25.32
C LEU A 376 16.86 -12.19 -25.58
N ILE A 377 17.50 -13.36 -25.72
CA ILE A 377 18.93 -13.48 -26.05
C ILE A 377 19.21 -12.87 -27.41
N TRP A 378 18.37 -13.12 -28.42
CA TRP A 378 18.54 -12.52 -29.75
C TRP A 378 18.41 -11.00 -29.69
N SER A 379 17.40 -10.48 -29.00
CA SER A 379 17.21 -9.04 -28.81
C SER A 379 18.40 -8.41 -28.08
N GLY A 380 18.85 -9.03 -26.99
CA GLY A 380 20.04 -8.62 -26.24
C GLY A 380 21.31 -8.59 -27.09
N TRP A 381 21.53 -9.63 -27.90
CA TRP A 381 22.68 -9.71 -28.78
C TRP A 381 22.68 -8.61 -29.87
N ARG A 382 21.51 -8.24 -30.40
CA ARG A 382 21.40 -7.10 -31.33
C ARG A 382 21.74 -5.78 -30.66
N VAL A 383 21.16 -5.53 -29.49
CA VAL A 383 21.39 -4.29 -28.72
C VAL A 383 22.85 -4.18 -28.25
N LEU A 384 23.51 -5.31 -28.00
CA LEU A 384 24.95 -5.38 -27.73
C LEU A 384 25.80 -5.01 -28.96
N ARG A 385 25.43 -5.49 -30.15
CA ARG A 385 26.21 -5.25 -31.38
C ARG A 385 25.96 -3.88 -32.01
N ILE A 386 24.75 -3.33 -31.91
CA ILE A 386 24.37 -2.08 -32.57
C ILE A 386 24.72 -0.89 -31.67
N GLU A 387 25.60 -0.01 -32.16
CA GLU A 387 26.04 1.23 -31.48
C GLU A 387 26.57 1.01 -30.05
N ALA A 388 26.94 -0.22 -29.67
CA ALA A 388 27.25 -0.63 -28.30
C ALA A 388 26.18 -0.17 -27.27
N THR A 389 24.92 -0.13 -27.70
CA THR A 389 23.82 0.47 -26.94
C THR A 389 23.65 -0.17 -25.56
N MET A 390 23.72 -1.51 -25.49
CA MET A 390 23.62 -2.24 -24.22
C MET A 390 24.70 -1.83 -23.22
N HIS A 391 25.94 -1.61 -23.68
CA HIS A 391 27.03 -1.21 -22.80
C HIS A 391 26.77 0.17 -22.19
N GLY A 392 26.28 1.12 -23.01
CA GLY A 392 25.85 2.43 -22.54
C GLY A 392 24.72 2.35 -21.52
N VAL A 393 23.68 1.56 -21.81
CA VAL A 393 22.53 1.38 -20.92
C VAL A 393 22.96 0.76 -19.59
N MET A 394 23.77 -0.31 -19.61
CA MET A 394 24.29 -0.97 -18.40
C MET A 394 25.13 -0.04 -17.54
N LEU A 395 26.00 0.76 -18.17
CA LEU A 395 26.87 1.69 -17.46
C LEU A 395 26.07 2.83 -16.81
N GLU A 396 25.09 3.40 -17.50
CA GLU A 396 24.20 4.43 -16.92
C GLU A 396 23.28 3.85 -15.84
N THR A 397 22.78 2.63 -16.03
CA THR A 397 21.98 1.91 -15.02
C THR A 397 22.79 1.65 -13.76
N ALA A 398 24.01 1.14 -13.89
CA ALA A 398 24.89 0.86 -12.76
C ALA A 398 25.27 2.14 -12.01
N LYS A 399 25.60 3.22 -12.72
CA LYS A 399 25.91 4.53 -12.10
C LYS A 399 24.72 5.09 -11.33
N THR A 400 23.54 5.12 -11.95
CA THR A 400 22.34 5.68 -11.34
C THR A 400 21.90 4.85 -10.14
N SER A 401 21.90 3.51 -10.28
CA SER A 401 21.56 2.61 -9.18
C SER A 401 22.56 2.74 -8.03
N SER A 402 23.87 2.75 -8.31
CA SER A 402 24.90 2.92 -7.27
C SER A 402 24.76 4.24 -6.54
N LEU A 403 24.38 5.33 -7.22
CA LEU A 403 24.11 6.62 -6.58
C LEU A 403 22.94 6.49 -5.60
N VAL A 404 21.79 5.94 -6.05
CA VAL A 404 20.59 5.76 -5.21
C VAL A 404 20.92 4.93 -3.97
N PHE A 405 21.59 3.80 -4.16
CA PHE A 405 21.94 2.87 -3.08
C PHE A 405 22.92 3.46 -2.06
N ILE A 406 23.93 4.22 -2.49
CA ILE A 406 24.85 4.88 -1.54
C ILE A 406 24.12 5.99 -0.77
N ILE A 407 23.18 6.71 -1.39
CA ILE A 407 22.36 7.71 -0.69
C ILE A 407 21.47 7.05 0.38
N LEU A 408 20.81 5.94 0.05
CA LEU A 408 20.01 5.16 1.01
C LEU A 408 20.86 4.71 2.22
N LEU A 409 22.07 4.23 1.95
CA LEU A 409 23.05 3.87 2.97
C LEU A 409 23.45 5.07 3.84
N GLY A 410 23.74 6.20 3.21
CA GLY A 410 24.14 7.43 3.88
C GLY A 410 23.08 7.99 4.80
N ALA A 411 21.82 7.91 4.39
CA ALA A 411 20.70 8.41 5.15
C ALA A 411 20.38 7.54 6.37
N ALA A 412 20.55 6.21 6.32
CA ALA A 412 20.43 5.36 7.52
C ALA A 412 21.41 5.78 8.64
N MET A 413 22.65 6.13 8.26
CA MET A 413 23.65 6.67 9.19
C MET A 413 23.27 8.05 9.72
N LEU A 414 22.74 8.91 8.85
CA LEU A 414 22.28 10.25 9.24
C LEU A 414 21.10 10.19 10.21
N THR A 415 20.08 9.38 9.94
CA THR A 415 18.91 9.20 10.81
C THR A 415 19.33 8.66 12.17
N SER A 416 20.29 7.73 12.20
CA SER A 416 20.90 7.25 13.45
C SER A 416 21.57 8.39 14.24
N ALA A 417 22.43 9.19 13.59
CA ALA A 417 23.09 10.32 14.25
C ALA A 417 22.09 11.40 14.69
N PHE A 418 21.08 11.69 13.88
CA PHE A 418 20.04 12.67 14.20
C PHE A 418 19.24 12.25 15.43
N ARG A 419 18.86 10.98 15.52
CA ARG A 419 18.21 10.39 16.71
C ARG A 419 19.14 10.40 17.93
N ALA A 420 20.41 10.09 17.73
CA ALA A 420 21.41 10.07 18.80
C ALA A 420 21.55 11.41 19.55
N PHE A 421 21.31 12.52 18.86
CA PHE A 421 21.36 13.88 19.43
C PHE A 421 19.96 14.47 19.75
N GLY A 422 18.90 13.66 19.73
CA GLY A 422 17.54 14.10 20.06
C GLY A 422 16.84 14.93 18.97
N GLY A 423 17.30 14.86 17.72
CA GLY A 423 16.74 15.65 16.62
C GLY A 423 15.28 15.32 16.31
N GLU A 424 14.86 14.06 16.47
CA GLU A 424 13.47 13.65 16.24
C GLU A 424 12.52 14.31 17.23
N GLU A 425 12.87 14.33 18.51
CA GLU A 425 12.06 14.96 19.55
C GLU A 425 12.01 16.49 19.35
N LEU A 426 13.13 17.11 18.95
CA LEU A 426 13.16 18.53 18.62
C LEU A 426 12.17 18.89 17.50
N VAL A 427 12.14 18.11 16.41
CA VAL A 427 11.21 18.35 15.29
C VAL A 427 9.78 18.09 15.73
N ARG A 428 9.54 17.02 16.51
CA ARG A 428 8.22 16.70 17.08
C ARG A 428 7.69 17.82 17.97
N GLU A 429 8.50 18.33 18.88
CA GLU A 429 8.12 19.44 19.76
C GLU A 429 7.86 20.72 18.96
N PHE A 430 8.70 21.03 17.98
CA PHE A 430 8.50 22.18 17.11
C PHE A 430 7.17 22.08 16.35
N LEU A 431 6.89 20.96 15.68
CA LEU A 431 5.64 20.74 14.95
C LEU A 431 4.43 20.77 15.88
N ASN A 432 4.53 20.19 17.08
CA ASN A 432 3.45 20.20 18.06
C ASN A 432 3.19 21.57 18.69
N SER A 433 4.19 22.46 18.70
CA SER A 433 4.03 23.83 19.22
C SER A 433 3.32 24.78 18.25
N LEU A 434 3.15 24.38 16.99
CA LEU A 434 2.58 25.23 15.96
C LEU A 434 1.06 25.31 16.08
N PRO A 435 0.47 26.52 16.02
CA PRO A 435 -0.98 26.67 16.01
C PRO A 435 -1.57 26.12 14.71
N GLY A 436 -2.78 25.56 14.77
CA GLY A 436 -3.53 25.08 13.59
C GLY A 436 -3.64 23.57 13.43
N GLY A 437 -3.22 22.77 14.42
CA GLY A 437 -3.35 21.31 14.42
C GLY A 437 -2.68 20.65 13.22
N PHE A 438 -3.26 19.52 12.75
CA PHE A 438 -2.75 18.77 11.61
C PHE A 438 -2.47 19.65 10.37
N TRP A 439 -3.42 20.49 9.96
CA TRP A 439 -3.27 21.29 8.73
C TRP A 439 -2.14 22.32 8.84
N GLY A 440 -1.93 22.91 10.03
CA GLY A 440 -0.78 23.78 10.29
C GLY A 440 0.54 23.03 10.15
N GLN A 441 0.64 21.85 10.78
CA GLN A 441 1.81 20.98 10.68
C GLN A 441 2.07 20.54 9.23
N PHE A 442 1.03 20.09 8.54
CA PHE A 442 1.09 19.61 7.16
C PHE A 442 1.59 20.70 6.20
N ILE A 443 1.02 21.91 6.26
CA ILE A 443 1.43 23.02 5.40
C ILE A 443 2.90 23.40 5.64
N ILE A 444 3.33 23.44 6.90
CA ILE A 444 4.70 23.78 7.26
C ILE A 444 5.67 22.69 6.78
N VAL A 445 5.34 21.42 6.97
CA VAL A 445 6.15 20.30 6.46
C VAL A 445 6.21 20.34 4.93
N MET A 446 5.10 20.58 4.24
CA MET A 446 5.10 20.74 2.78
C MET A 446 5.97 21.94 2.35
N LEU A 447 5.90 23.06 3.06
CA LEU A 447 6.75 24.23 2.77
C LEU A 447 8.24 23.93 2.99
N VAL A 448 8.59 23.20 4.05
CA VAL A 448 9.97 22.80 4.32
C VAL A 448 10.48 21.85 3.24
N ILE A 449 9.70 20.83 2.86
CA ILE A 449 10.04 19.92 1.76
C ILE A 449 10.20 20.69 0.45
N PHE A 450 9.32 21.65 0.18
CA PHE A 450 9.37 22.50 -1.01
C PHE A 450 10.65 23.33 -1.06
N ILE A 451 11.05 23.97 0.04
CA ILE A 451 12.28 24.77 0.10
C ILE A 451 13.52 23.87 0.03
N LEU A 452 13.52 22.72 0.71
CA LEU A 452 14.64 21.78 0.68
C LEU A 452 14.87 21.21 -0.72
N GLY A 453 13.81 20.97 -1.49
CA GLY A 453 13.92 20.47 -2.86
C GLY A 453 14.55 21.45 -3.85
N PHE A 454 14.88 22.67 -3.44
CA PHE A 454 15.71 23.59 -4.22
C PHE A 454 17.19 23.20 -4.19
N PHE A 455 17.61 22.54 -3.12
CA PHE A 455 19.02 22.22 -2.86
C PHE A 455 19.30 20.72 -2.90
N LEU A 456 18.29 19.91 -2.55
CA LEU A 456 18.40 18.47 -2.40
C LEU A 456 17.62 17.73 -3.47
N ASP A 457 18.14 16.59 -3.90
CA ASP A 457 17.43 15.68 -4.79
C ASP A 457 16.26 15.01 -4.03
N PHE A 458 15.25 14.53 -4.76
CA PHE A 458 14.07 13.90 -4.17
C PHE A 458 14.45 12.65 -3.37
N ILE A 459 15.48 11.92 -3.79
CA ILE A 459 15.99 10.73 -3.06
C ILE A 459 16.45 11.15 -1.67
N GLU A 460 17.15 12.27 -1.57
CA GLU A 460 17.71 12.76 -0.32
C GLU A 460 16.60 13.19 0.62
N ILE A 461 15.60 13.92 0.11
CA ILE A 461 14.43 14.31 0.91
C ILE A 461 13.63 13.08 1.34
N ALA A 462 13.38 12.13 0.43
CA ALA A 462 12.63 10.93 0.71
C ALA A 462 13.26 10.10 1.84
N VAL A 463 14.59 10.01 1.91
CA VAL A 463 15.26 9.15 2.90
C VAL A 463 15.68 9.93 4.15
N VAL A 464 15.86 11.26 4.07
CA VAL A 464 16.26 12.08 5.22
C VAL A 464 15.05 12.73 5.90
N VAL A 465 14.20 13.42 5.14
CA VAL A 465 13.14 14.26 5.69
C VAL A 465 11.89 13.45 6.02
N VAL A 466 11.47 12.55 5.13
CA VAL A 466 10.21 11.79 5.28
C VAL A 466 10.20 10.93 6.55
N PRO A 467 11.26 10.17 6.90
CA PRO A 467 11.26 9.39 8.14
C PRO A 467 11.17 10.23 9.41
N ILE A 468 11.51 11.52 9.34
CA ILE A 468 11.41 12.44 10.47
C ILE A 468 9.99 13.00 10.58
N VAL A 469 9.41 13.46 9.47
CA VAL A 469 8.14 14.21 9.49
C VAL A 469 6.91 13.32 9.34
N ALA A 470 7.00 12.22 8.58
CA ALA A 470 5.84 11.37 8.28
C ALA A 470 5.30 10.64 9.50
N PRO A 471 6.11 10.05 10.42
CA PRO A 471 5.56 9.40 11.60
C PRO A 471 4.73 10.35 12.47
N ILE A 472 5.14 11.63 12.53
CA ILE A 472 4.46 12.67 13.31
C ILE A 472 3.10 12.99 12.69
N LEU A 473 3.05 13.20 11.37
CA LEU A 473 1.81 13.50 10.64
C LEU A 473 0.83 12.33 10.60
N LEU A 474 1.35 11.09 10.47
CA LEU A 474 0.54 9.88 10.42
C LEU A 474 0.01 9.45 11.79
N ALA A 475 0.70 9.82 12.88
CA ALA A 475 0.26 9.51 14.23
C ALA A 475 -0.98 10.33 14.64
N ASP A 476 -1.15 11.54 14.10
CA ASP A 476 -2.25 12.45 14.47
C ASP A 476 -3.64 11.81 14.18
N PRO A 477 -4.44 11.52 15.21
CA PRO A 477 -5.75 10.89 15.06
C PRO A 477 -6.81 11.84 14.50
N GLY A 478 -6.61 13.16 14.55
CA GLY A 478 -7.59 14.16 14.13
C GLY A 478 -7.82 14.20 12.63
N ALA A 479 -6.77 14.00 11.84
CA ALA A 479 -6.88 13.94 10.38
C ALA A 479 -6.87 12.50 9.83
N ASN A 480 -6.27 11.54 10.54
CA ASN A 480 -6.22 10.13 10.19
C ASN A 480 -5.92 9.88 8.69
N ILE A 481 -4.88 10.52 8.19
CA ILE A 481 -4.46 10.42 6.80
C ILE A 481 -3.85 9.06 6.49
N THR A 482 -3.94 8.63 5.23
CA THR A 482 -3.28 7.41 4.74
C THR A 482 -1.85 7.72 4.32
N ALA A 483 -0.96 6.74 4.45
CA ALA A 483 0.41 6.87 3.93
C ALA A 483 0.44 7.08 2.41
N VAL A 484 -0.47 6.42 1.68
CA VAL A 484 -0.60 6.61 0.22
C VAL A 484 -0.90 8.07 -0.12
N TRP A 485 -1.86 8.70 0.57
CA TRP A 485 -2.19 10.10 0.34
C TRP A 485 -1.00 11.03 0.66
N LEU A 486 -0.34 10.82 1.81
CA LEU A 486 0.83 11.62 2.19
C LEU A 486 1.97 11.50 1.17
N GLY A 487 2.25 10.29 0.69
CA GLY A 487 3.29 10.04 -0.31
C GLY A 487 3.01 10.72 -1.65
N VAL A 488 1.77 10.67 -2.12
CA VAL A 488 1.36 11.38 -3.34
C VAL A 488 1.51 12.89 -3.17
N MET A 489 1.11 13.44 -2.02
CA MET A 489 1.24 14.87 -1.72
C MET A 489 2.71 15.30 -1.68
N ILE A 490 3.58 14.51 -1.04
CA ILE A 490 5.04 14.73 -1.04
C ILE A 490 5.59 14.69 -2.48
N GLY A 491 5.17 13.71 -3.29
CA GLY A 491 5.58 13.58 -4.68
C GLY A 491 5.20 14.78 -5.55
N LEU A 492 3.94 15.25 -5.45
CA LEU A 492 3.47 16.46 -6.14
C LEU A 492 4.22 17.72 -5.70
N ASN A 493 4.52 17.83 -4.41
CA ASN A 493 5.26 18.96 -3.86
C ASN A 493 6.73 18.98 -4.32
N LEU A 494 7.40 17.82 -4.28
CA LEU A 494 8.76 17.65 -4.82
C LEU A 494 8.84 18.03 -6.30
N GLN A 495 7.83 17.66 -7.07
CA GLN A 495 7.73 18.02 -8.48
C GLN A 495 7.68 19.54 -8.68
N THR A 496 6.92 20.22 -7.84
CA THR A 496 6.77 21.68 -7.89
C THR A 496 8.06 22.38 -7.51
N SER A 497 8.77 21.85 -6.50
CA SER A 497 10.08 22.34 -6.10
C SER A 497 11.10 22.29 -7.25
N PHE A 498 11.13 21.17 -8.00
CA PHE A 498 12.08 20.96 -9.09
C PHE A 498 11.90 21.92 -10.28
N LEU A 499 10.76 22.60 -10.34
CA LEU A 499 10.43 23.61 -11.36
C LEU A 499 10.63 25.05 -10.87
N THR A 500 10.79 25.30 -9.57
CA THR A 500 10.71 26.65 -9.01
C THR A 500 12.02 27.42 -9.16
N PRO A 501 12.04 28.60 -9.83
CA PRO A 501 13.22 29.45 -9.90
C PRO A 501 13.63 30.02 -8.54
N PRO A 502 14.92 30.33 -8.30
CA PRO A 502 16.03 30.24 -9.25
C PRO A 502 16.73 28.87 -9.27
N PHE A 503 16.29 27.91 -8.45
CA PHE A 503 17.03 26.68 -8.16
C PHE A 503 16.48 25.39 -8.80
N GLY A 504 15.32 25.44 -9.46
CA GLY A 504 14.69 24.25 -10.02
C GLY A 504 15.63 23.43 -10.93
N PHE A 505 15.96 22.21 -10.51
CA PHE A 505 16.88 21.31 -11.22
C PHE A 505 16.49 21.10 -12.68
N ALA A 506 15.19 20.97 -12.97
CA ALA A 506 14.70 20.83 -14.33
C ALA A 506 15.07 22.05 -15.20
N LEU A 507 15.06 23.25 -14.64
CA LEU A 507 15.46 24.46 -15.36
C LEU A 507 16.95 24.47 -15.66
N PHE A 508 17.80 24.02 -14.74
CA PHE A 508 19.24 23.92 -14.96
C PHE A 508 19.59 22.86 -16.00
N TYR A 509 18.95 21.69 -15.95
CA TYR A 509 19.12 20.65 -16.95
C TYR A 509 18.69 21.14 -18.35
N LEU A 510 17.54 21.82 -18.44
CA LEU A 510 17.10 22.40 -19.70
C LEU A 510 18.05 23.50 -20.17
N ARG A 511 18.59 24.32 -19.27
CA ARG A 511 19.53 25.39 -19.61
C ARG A 511 20.83 24.82 -20.17
N GLY A 512 21.27 23.66 -19.68
CA GLY A 512 22.45 22.96 -20.17
C GLY A 512 22.37 22.55 -21.64
N VAL A 513 21.16 22.36 -22.18
CA VAL A 513 20.93 21.98 -23.59
C VAL A 513 20.29 23.06 -24.45
N ALA A 514 19.73 24.10 -23.84
CA ALA A 514 19.05 25.18 -24.56
C ALA A 514 20.04 26.04 -25.38
N PRO A 515 19.67 26.44 -26.62
CA PRO A 515 20.52 27.29 -27.44
C PRO A 515 20.65 28.69 -26.84
N GLN A 516 21.75 29.39 -27.17
CA GLN A 516 22.05 30.73 -26.64
C GLN A 516 20.99 31.80 -26.97
N SER A 517 20.12 31.54 -27.95
CA SER A 517 18.98 32.42 -28.29
C SER A 517 17.91 32.47 -27.20
N VAL A 518 17.84 31.46 -26.34
CA VAL A 518 16.87 31.37 -25.24
C VAL A 518 17.50 31.90 -23.96
N ARG A 519 16.95 32.99 -23.41
CA ARG A 519 17.45 33.59 -22.16
C ARG A 519 16.89 32.84 -20.94
N THR A 520 17.67 32.72 -19.87
CA THR A 520 17.24 32.10 -18.60
C THR A 520 15.95 32.74 -18.05
N VAL A 521 15.80 34.06 -18.17
CA VAL A 521 14.59 34.78 -17.75
C VAL A 521 13.35 34.31 -18.51
N GLN A 522 13.49 33.93 -19.79
CA GLN A 522 12.37 33.38 -20.57
C GLN A 522 11.93 32.02 -20.05
N MET A 523 12.89 31.18 -19.59
CA MET A 523 12.61 29.90 -18.96
C MET A 523 11.87 30.09 -17.63
N TYR A 524 12.35 31.03 -16.80
CA TYR A 524 11.72 31.34 -15.51
C TYR A 524 10.30 31.88 -15.70
N LYS A 525 10.09 32.79 -16.67
CA LYS A 525 8.75 33.27 -17.00
C LYS A 525 7.84 32.16 -17.52
N GLY A 526 8.40 31.20 -18.28
CA GLY A 526 7.68 30.08 -18.84
C GLY A 526 7.11 29.13 -17.80
N VAL A 527 7.91 28.80 -16.77
CA VAL A 527 7.55 27.79 -15.77
C VAL A 527 6.54 28.27 -14.72
N VAL A 528 6.42 29.58 -14.48
CA VAL A 528 5.49 30.15 -13.47
C VAL A 528 4.06 29.68 -13.68
N ALA A 529 3.60 29.59 -14.93
CA ALA A 529 2.25 29.09 -15.22
C ALA A 529 2.09 27.62 -14.81
N PHE A 530 3.09 26.78 -15.07
CA PHE A 530 3.06 25.36 -14.71
C PHE A 530 3.17 25.13 -13.20
N ILE A 531 3.97 25.93 -12.50
CA ILE A 531 4.02 25.93 -11.02
C ILE A 531 2.65 26.27 -10.45
N THR A 532 1.97 27.27 -11.02
CA THR A 532 0.61 27.65 -10.58
C THR A 532 -0.37 26.49 -10.78
N LEU A 533 -0.29 25.80 -11.92
CA LEU A 533 -1.12 24.61 -12.18
C LEU A 533 -0.81 23.46 -11.22
N GLN A 534 0.45 23.27 -10.83
CA GLN A 534 0.81 22.25 -9.84
C GLN A 534 0.31 22.58 -8.44
N LEU A 535 0.39 23.84 -8.02
CA LEU A 535 -0.18 24.28 -6.74
C LEU A 535 -1.71 24.10 -6.73
N VAL A 536 -2.37 24.35 -7.86
CA VAL A 536 -3.81 24.06 -8.03
C VAL A 536 -4.07 22.56 -7.94
N ALA A 537 -3.28 21.72 -8.62
CA ALA A 537 -3.42 20.27 -8.53
C ALA A 537 -3.18 19.75 -7.10
N LEU A 538 -2.17 20.27 -6.40
CA LEU A 538 -1.88 19.96 -5.01
C LEU A 538 -3.05 20.34 -4.09
N ALA A 539 -3.68 21.50 -4.31
CA ALA A 539 -4.87 21.91 -3.57
C ALA A 539 -6.07 20.98 -3.84
N ILE A 540 -6.30 20.61 -5.11
CA ILE A 540 -7.39 19.70 -5.50
C ILE A 540 -7.20 18.34 -4.82
N VAL A 541 -6.04 17.72 -4.97
CA VAL A 541 -5.72 16.41 -4.40
C VAL A 541 -5.70 16.45 -2.87
N GLY A 542 -5.23 17.55 -2.29
CA GLY A 542 -5.22 17.76 -0.86
C GLY A 542 -6.62 17.88 -0.24
N SER A 543 -7.54 18.53 -0.95
CA SER A 543 -8.93 18.71 -0.48
C SER A 543 -9.83 17.50 -0.72
N TYR A 544 -9.48 16.63 -1.68
CA TYR A 544 -10.29 15.48 -2.06
C TYR A 544 -9.48 14.17 -2.03
N PRO A 545 -9.26 13.58 -0.84
CA PRO A 545 -8.51 12.33 -0.65
C PRO A 545 -8.93 11.13 -1.51
N PRO A 546 -10.22 10.96 -1.88
CA PRO A 546 -10.64 9.86 -2.75
C PRO A 546 -9.91 9.80 -4.09
N LEU A 547 -9.37 10.93 -4.60
CA LEU A 547 -8.53 10.91 -5.82
C LEU A 547 -7.31 10.01 -5.69
N VAL A 548 -6.81 9.84 -4.47
CA VAL A 548 -5.64 9.01 -4.17
C VAL A 548 -6.05 7.66 -3.62
N ASN A 549 -7.00 7.61 -2.68
CA ASN A 549 -7.29 6.38 -1.93
C ASN A 549 -8.30 5.44 -2.61
N TYR A 550 -9.15 5.94 -3.53
CA TYR A 550 -10.23 5.13 -4.11
C TYR A 550 -9.71 4.02 -5.04
N LEU A 551 -8.74 4.32 -5.90
CA LEU A 551 -8.23 3.32 -6.84
C LEU A 551 -7.46 2.18 -6.14
N PRO A 552 -6.56 2.44 -5.16
CA PRO A 552 -5.96 1.40 -4.34
C PRO A 552 -6.98 0.54 -3.59
N SER A 553 -7.92 1.15 -2.87
CA SER A 553 -8.95 0.43 -2.10
C SER A 553 -9.84 -0.42 -3.01
N ARG A 554 -10.29 0.12 -4.15
CA ARG A 554 -11.05 -0.62 -5.15
C ARG A 554 -10.29 -1.84 -5.66
N SER A 555 -8.99 -1.69 -5.93
CA SER A 555 -8.16 -2.81 -6.39
C SER A 555 -8.02 -3.88 -5.31
N SER A 556 -7.85 -3.47 -4.05
CA SER A 556 -7.69 -4.37 -2.91
C SER A 556 -8.97 -5.11 -2.55
N PHE A 557 -10.16 -4.49 -2.64
CA PHE A 557 -11.42 -5.15 -2.28
C PHE A 557 -12.02 -5.99 -3.40
N LEU A 558 -11.59 -5.78 -4.65
CA LEU A 558 -12.01 -6.61 -5.80
C LEU A 558 -11.02 -7.73 -6.14
N SER A 559 -9.88 -7.81 -5.46
CA SER A 559 -8.90 -8.87 -5.71
C SER A 559 -9.33 -10.20 -5.08
N GLU A 560 -8.77 -11.30 -5.57
CA GLU A 560 -8.98 -12.63 -4.97
C GLU A 560 -8.40 -12.73 -3.55
N THR A 561 -7.44 -11.85 -3.24
CA THR A 561 -6.81 -11.69 -1.93
C THR A 561 -7.47 -10.61 -1.07
N ALA A 562 -8.73 -10.25 -1.38
CA ALA A 562 -9.45 -9.23 -0.64
C ALA A 562 -9.53 -9.56 0.86
N PRO A 563 -9.45 -8.55 1.74
CA PRO A 563 -9.60 -8.77 3.17
C PRO A 563 -10.98 -9.37 3.47
N PRO A 564 -11.06 -10.34 4.41
CA PRO A 564 -12.34 -10.96 4.74
C PRO A 564 -13.32 -9.92 5.32
N PRO A 565 -14.64 -10.06 5.09
CA PRO A 565 -15.65 -9.14 5.62
C PRO A 565 -15.59 -8.96 7.14
N LYS A 566 -15.11 -9.98 7.87
CA LYS A 566 -14.89 -9.94 9.33
C LYS A 566 -13.75 -9.02 9.79
N ASN A 567 -12.96 -8.45 8.87
CA ASN A 567 -11.85 -7.56 9.21
C ASN A 567 -12.36 -6.35 10.02
N PRO A 568 -11.82 -6.08 11.23
CA PRO A 568 -12.25 -4.98 12.07
C PRO A 568 -12.27 -3.62 11.36
N ARG A 569 -11.31 -3.37 10.45
CA ARG A 569 -11.18 -2.09 9.73
C ARG A 569 -12.34 -1.80 8.77
N LEU A 570 -13.07 -2.82 8.35
CA LEU A 570 -14.21 -2.68 7.43
C LEU A 570 -15.53 -2.48 8.15
N GLN A 571 -15.60 -2.76 9.45
CA GLN A 571 -16.88 -2.89 10.15
C GLN A 571 -17.71 -1.62 10.11
N TYR A 572 -17.08 -0.46 10.24
CA TYR A 572 -17.79 0.81 10.11
C TYR A 572 -18.46 0.96 8.74
N CYS A 573 -17.73 0.67 7.65
CA CYS A 573 -18.27 0.82 6.31
C CYS A 573 -19.32 -0.26 6.00
N ILE A 574 -19.17 -1.46 6.56
CA ILE A 574 -20.19 -2.52 6.45
C ILE A 574 -21.47 -2.09 7.17
N GLU A 575 -21.37 -1.57 8.38
CA GLU A 575 -22.52 -1.08 9.15
C GLU A 575 -23.22 0.09 8.45
N ASP A 576 -22.44 1.01 7.87
CA ASP A 576 -22.94 2.13 7.06
C ASP A 576 -23.67 1.64 5.79
N TYR A 577 -23.10 0.67 5.07
CA TYR A 577 -23.76 0.00 3.94
C TYR A 577 -25.07 -0.67 4.37
N THR A 578 -25.05 -1.41 5.48
CA THR A 578 -26.25 -2.08 6.00
C THR A 578 -27.34 -1.08 6.42
N ALA A 579 -26.96 0.10 6.94
CA ALA A 579 -27.90 1.17 7.24
C ALA A 579 -28.62 1.69 5.98
N GLU A 580 -27.87 1.86 4.87
CA GLU A 580 -28.46 2.21 3.57
C GLU A 580 -29.42 1.12 3.09
N GLN A 581 -29.04 -0.15 3.20
CA GLN A 581 -29.89 -1.27 2.79
C GLN A 581 -31.20 -1.35 3.59
N PHE A 582 -31.16 -1.16 4.92
CA PHE A 582 -32.38 -1.12 5.73
C PHE A 582 -33.30 0.07 5.40
N THR A 583 -32.74 1.17 4.88
CA THR A 583 -33.52 2.34 4.48
C THR A 583 -34.19 2.13 3.11
N GLU A 584 -33.52 1.44 2.19
CA GLU A 584 -34.03 1.17 0.85
C GLU A 584 -34.98 -0.02 0.78
N ASP A 585 -34.74 -1.07 1.59
CA ASP A 585 -35.48 -2.31 1.58
C ASP A 585 -35.91 -2.75 2.99
N ASN A 586 -37.21 -2.60 3.29
CA ASN A 586 -37.80 -2.97 4.58
C ASN A 586 -38.35 -4.42 4.61
N THR A 587 -37.83 -5.30 3.74
CA THR A 587 -38.30 -6.69 3.66
C THR A 587 -37.64 -7.62 4.68
N VAL A 588 -36.49 -7.24 5.26
CA VAL A 588 -35.73 -8.09 6.20
C VAL A 588 -36.56 -8.54 7.40
N ALA A 589 -37.37 -7.64 7.98
CA ALA A 589 -38.26 -7.99 9.09
C ALA A 589 -39.32 -9.03 8.69
N GLN A 590 -39.83 -8.95 7.46
CA GLN A 590 -40.78 -9.94 6.93
C GLN A 590 -40.10 -11.28 6.67
N VAL A 591 -38.88 -11.27 6.12
CA VAL A 591 -38.07 -12.48 5.87
C VAL A 591 -37.80 -13.24 7.18
N ILE A 592 -37.48 -12.52 8.26
CA ILE A 592 -37.30 -13.13 9.59
C ILE A 592 -38.61 -13.74 10.09
N ALA A 593 -39.73 -13.02 9.98
CA ALA A 593 -41.04 -13.53 10.39
C ALA A 593 -41.48 -14.77 9.59
N ASP A 594 -41.18 -14.81 8.30
CA ASP A 594 -41.47 -15.97 7.44
C ASP A 594 -40.59 -17.18 7.81
N ALA A 595 -39.34 -16.94 8.21
CA ALA A 595 -38.43 -18.00 8.66
C ALA A 595 -38.82 -18.56 10.04
N GLU A 596 -39.27 -17.73 10.97
CA GLU A 596 -39.81 -18.17 12.27
C GLU A 596 -41.06 -19.07 12.13
N ALA A 597 -41.77 -18.98 11.00
CA ALA A 597 -42.94 -19.79 10.70
C ALA A 597 -42.62 -21.17 10.09
N LEU A 598 -41.35 -21.48 9.81
CA LEU A 598 -40.94 -22.76 9.23
C LEU A 598 -41.14 -23.93 10.21
N ASP A 599 -41.58 -25.07 9.70
CA ASP A 599 -41.79 -26.27 10.51
C ASP A 599 -40.48 -27.04 10.71
N LEU A 600 -39.79 -26.75 11.82
CA LEU A 600 -38.51 -27.37 12.15
C LEU A 600 -38.62 -28.76 12.80
N SER A 601 -39.81 -29.35 12.86
CA SER A 601 -40.05 -30.61 13.60
C SER A 601 -39.32 -31.83 13.01
N ALA A 602 -38.98 -31.78 11.72
CA ALA A 602 -38.21 -32.81 11.03
C ALA A 602 -36.72 -32.84 11.41
N LEU A 603 -36.18 -31.78 12.02
CA LEU A 603 -34.77 -31.68 12.37
C LEU A 603 -34.45 -32.27 13.75
N PRO A 604 -33.22 -32.78 13.97
CA PRO A 604 -32.73 -33.12 15.30
C PRO A 604 -32.83 -31.92 16.27
N ARG A 605 -33.13 -32.19 17.56
CA ARG A 605 -33.31 -31.15 18.60
C ARG A 605 -32.18 -30.14 18.69
N ARG A 606 -30.94 -30.55 18.40
CA ARG A 606 -29.78 -29.65 18.38
C ARG A 606 -29.92 -28.60 17.27
N LEU A 607 -30.09 -29.05 16.02
CA LEU A 607 -30.26 -28.17 14.86
C LEU A 607 -31.53 -27.32 14.97
N GLN A 608 -32.61 -27.86 15.53
CA GLN A 608 -33.82 -27.10 15.80
C GLN A 608 -33.57 -25.93 16.77
N ASN A 609 -32.87 -26.17 17.88
CA ASN A 609 -32.52 -25.12 18.84
C ASN A 609 -31.57 -24.09 18.23
N ASP A 610 -30.60 -24.53 17.43
CA ASP A 610 -29.63 -23.66 16.78
C ASP A 610 -30.32 -22.74 15.75
N LEU A 611 -31.22 -23.27 14.91
CA LEU A 611 -32.01 -22.47 13.96
C LEU A 611 -32.95 -21.49 14.65
N THR A 612 -33.69 -21.96 15.67
CA THR A 612 -34.61 -21.09 16.43
C THR A 612 -33.83 -19.94 17.06
N GLY A 613 -32.69 -20.24 17.69
CA GLY A 613 -31.79 -19.24 18.26
C GLY A 613 -31.22 -18.26 17.21
N SER A 614 -30.93 -18.72 15.99
CA SER A 614 -30.49 -17.87 14.89
C SER A 614 -31.60 -16.91 14.42
N PHE A 615 -32.85 -17.36 14.29
CA PHE A 615 -33.96 -16.49 13.92
C PHE A 615 -34.27 -15.45 15.00
N GLU A 616 -34.27 -15.85 16.28
CA GLU A 616 -34.39 -14.92 17.40
C GLU A 616 -33.23 -13.89 17.43
N SER A 617 -32.01 -14.35 17.14
CA SER A 617 -30.84 -13.47 17.05
C SER A 617 -30.96 -12.48 15.89
N ALA A 618 -31.59 -12.86 14.77
CA ALA A 618 -31.85 -11.97 13.64
C ALA A 618 -32.78 -10.81 14.05
N ALA A 619 -33.87 -11.13 14.77
CA ALA A 619 -34.79 -10.12 15.29
C ALA A 619 -34.09 -9.19 16.30
N GLN A 620 -33.28 -9.76 17.22
CA GLN A 620 -32.49 -8.97 18.17
C GLN A 620 -31.43 -8.10 17.49
N ALA A 621 -30.86 -8.55 16.36
CA ALA A 621 -29.89 -7.76 15.61
C ALA A 621 -30.53 -6.48 15.06
N LEU A 622 -31.79 -6.52 14.60
CA LEU A 622 -32.50 -5.32 14.17
C LEU A 622 -32.70 -4.33 15.32
N GLU A 623 -33.12 -4.81 16.50
CA GLU A 623 -33.27 -3.96 17.69
C GLU A 623 -31.95 -3.33 18.12
N GLU A 624 -30.86 -4.11 18.14
CA GLU A 624 -29.53 -3.58 18.45
C GLU A 624 -29.04 -2.60 17.38
N PHE A 625 -29.44 -2.75 16.12
CA PHE A 625 -29.11 -1.80 15.06
C PHE A 625 -29.80 -0.45 15.26
N ASP A 626 -31.07 -0.44 15.63
CA ASP A 626 -31.78 0.78 16.01
C ASP A 626 -31.11 1.46 17.21
N ARG A 627 -30.68 0.67 18.21
CA ARG A 627 -29.90 1.18 19.35
C ARG A 627 -28.55 1.78 18.93
N ILE A 628 -27.88 1.23 17.92
CA ILE A 628 -26.65 1.83 17.36
C ILE A 628 -26.95 3.22 16.79
N ILE A 629 -28.02 3.37 16.02
CA ILE A 629 -28.40 4.67 15.43
C ILE A 629 -28.69 5.70 16.53
N GLU A 630 -29.45 5.31 17.57
CA GLU A 630 -29.77 6.18 18.70
C GLU A 630 -28.54 6.56 19.52
N SER A 631 -27.68 5.60 19.85
CA SER A 631 -26.46 5.83 20.63
C SER A 631 -25.41 6.62 19.85
N GLU A 632 -25.22 6.37 18.56
CA GLU A 632 -24.33 7.16 17.69
C GLU A 632 -24.80 8.62 17.59
N ALA A 633 -26.12 8.85 17.49
CA ALA A 633 -26.69 10.19 17.50
C ALA A 633 -26.45 10.91 18.84
N ALA A 634 -26.58 10.18 19.97
CA ALA A 634 -26.31 10.72 21.30
C ALA A 634 -24.82 11.08 21.49
N VAL A 635 -23.90 10.20 21.09
CA VAL A 635 -22.44 10.46 21.12
C VAL A 635 -22.10 11.67 20.25
N LYS A 636 -22.67 11.76 19.04
CA LYS A 636 -22.43 12.89 18.13
C LYS A 636 -22.94 14.22 18.68
N ALA A 637 -24.09 14.21 19.36
CA ALA A 637 -24.63 15.39 20.03
C ALA A 637 -23.74 15.85 21.20
N ALA A 638 -23.30 14.92 22.06
CA ALA A 638 -22.44 15.20 23.20
C ALA A 638 -20.99 15.59 22.79
N ALA A 639 -20.50 15.06 21.67
CA ALA A 639 -19.14 15.30 21.18
C ALA A 639 -18.84 16.78 20.90
N GLY A 640 -19.85 17.59 20.58
CA GLY A 640 -19.69 19.03 20.34
C GLY A 640 -19.20 19.78 21.57
N ASP A 641 -19.75 19.47 22.73
CA ASP A 641 -19.46 20.11 24.01
C ASP A 641 -18.28 19.44 24.74
N TYR A 642 -18.11 18.13 24.58
CA TYR A 642 -17.00 17.37 25.16
C TYR A 642 -15.64 17.72 24.54
N ARG A 643 -15.59 17.86 23.21
CA ARG A 643 -14.32 17.98 22.45
C ARG A 643 -13.46 19.21 22.84
N PRO A 644 -14.00 20.42 23.08
CA PRO A 644 -13.21 21.55 23.55
C PRO A 644 -12.52 21.29 24.90
N ILE A 645 -13.27 20.74 25.86
CA ILE A 645 -12.78 20.43 27.21
C ILE A 645 -11.72 19.33 27.15
N GLN A 646 -12.01 18.25 26.42
CA GLN A 646 -11.05 17.16 26.18
C GLN A 646 -9.74 17.70 25.60
N ARG A 647 -9.79 18.59 24.60
CA ARG A 647 -8.57 19.15 23.99
C ARG A 647 -7.75 19.99 24.97
N GLU A 648 -8.41 20.73 25.85
CA GLU A 648 -7.75 21.51 26.90
C GLU A 648 -7.07 20.58 27.91
N VAL A 649 -7.80 19.59 28.44
CA VAL A 649 -7.26 18.64 29.42
C VAL A 649 -6.14 17.79 28.82
N ARG A 650 -6.31 17.24 27.61
CA ARG A 650 -5.26 16.50 26.91
C ARG A 650 -4.01 17.35 26.65
N ALA A 651 -4.15 18.64 26.40
CA ALA A 651 -3.01 19.54 26.25
C ALA A 651 -2.25 19.73 27.58
N ILE A 652 -2.95 19.79 28.71
CA ILE A 652 -2.37 19.85 30.06
C ILE A 652 -1.69 18.52 30.41
N GLU A 653 -2.36 17.38 30.23
CA GLU A 653 -1.83 16.04 30.48
C GLU A 653 -0.57 15.75 29.67
N LYS A 654 -0.52 16.20 28.40
CA LYS A 654 0.69 16.09 27.57
C LYS A 654 1.88 16.83 28.20
N GLN A 655 1.65 17.99 28.82
CA GLN A 655 2.69 18.74 29.53
C GLN A 655 3.09 18.05 30.83
N ILE A 656 2.11 17.51 31.58
CA ILE A 656 2.36 16.71 32.78
C ILE A 656 3.24 15.51 32.45
N LEU A 657 2.89 14.76 31.39
CA LEU A 657 3.64 13.60 30.94
C LEU A 657 5.09 13.95 30.59
N LYS A 658 5.30 15.03 29.82
CA LYS A 658 6.65 15.53 29.50
C LYS A 658 7.47 15.85 30.76
N HIS A 659 6.87 16.55 31.73
CA HIS A 659 7.56 16.86 32.98
C HIS A 659 7.76 15.62 33.86
N SER A 660 6.88 14.64 33.79
CA SER A 660 7.01 13.37 34.52
C SER A 660 8.19 12.54 34.00
N GLU A 661 8.36 12.47 32.67
CA GLU A 661 9.51 11.83 32.02
C GLU A 661 10.81 12.55 32.40
N GLU A 662 10.81 13.89 32.37
CA GLU A 662 11.96 14.70 32.83
C GLU A 662 12.32 14.39 34.29
N ALA A 663 11.33 14.35 35.18
CA ALA A 663 11.53 14.02 36.59
C ALA A 663 12.06 12.59 36.78
N GLN A 664 11.61 11.63 35.97
CA GLN A 664 12.07 10.24 36.00
C GLN A 664 13.51 10.09 35.47
N LEU A 665 13.87 10.84 34.42
CA LEU A 665 15.24 10.90 33.92
C LEU A 665 16.18 11.50 34.96
N LEU A 666 15.77 12.60 35.61
CA LEU A 666 16.51 13.19 36.72
C LEU A 666 16.69 12.19 37.87
N GLN A 667 15.62 11.48 38.25
CA GLN A 667 15.67 10.43 39.28
C GLN A 667 16.65 9.31 38.92
N THR A 668 16.61 8.83 37.68
CA THR A 668 17.51 7.78 37.19
C THR A 668 18.96 8.25 37.22
N ARG A 669 19.21 9.52 36.85
CA ARG A 669 20.53 10.13 36.87
C ARG A 669 21.06 10.27 38.30
N ILE A 670 20.23 10.73 39.23
CA ILE A 670 20.54 10.81 40.67
C ILE A 670 20.89 9.41 41.21
N GLY A 671 20.10 8.38 40.88
CA GLY A 671 20.33 7.01 41.35
C GLY A 671 21.63 6.36 40.84
N ARG A 672 22.19 6.86 39.74
CA ARG A 672 23.49 6.41 39.19
C ARG A 672 24.69 7.10 39.85
N MET A 673 24.49 8.21 40.57
CA MET A 673 25.56 8.93 41.27
C MET A 673 25.76 8.36 42.68
N ARG A 674 26.74 7.45 42.82
CA ARG A 674 27.07 6.76 44.08
C ARG A 674 28.31 7.31 44.80
N ASP A 675 29.04 8.22 44.15
CA ASP A 675 30.35 8.69 44.61
C ASP A 675 30.24 10.01 45.39
N GLU A 676 30.95 10.14 46.51
CA GLU A 676 30.86 11.31 47.42
C GLU A 676 31.34 12.62 46.74
N THR A 677 32.19 12.51 45.72
CA THR A 677 32.68 13.64 44.93
C THR A 677 31.58 14.36 44.13
N GLN A 678 30.42 13.73 43.95
CA GLN A 678 29.29 14.26 43.16
C GLN A 678 28.15 14.84 44.02
N ALA A 679 28.33 14.98 45.34
CA ALA A 679 27.28 15.40 46.27
C ALA A 679 26.63 16.76 45.93
N THR A 680 27.41 17.73 45.45
CA THR A 680 26.89 19.06 45.06
C THR A 680 26.04 19.02 43.80
N LEU A 681 26.47 18.26 42.78
CA LEU A 681 25.72 18.04 41.55
C LEU A 681 24.42 17.28 41.84
N ARG A 682 24.48 16.29 42.74
CA ARG A 682 23.30 15.55 43.18
C ARG A 682 22.25 16.45 43.83
N ALA A 683 22.65 17.32 44.76
CA ALA A 683 21.74 18.27 45.40
C ALA A 683 21.11 19.24 44.37
N ALA A 684 21.87 19.69 43.37
CA ALA A 684 21.33 20.53 42.29
C ALA A 684 20.28 19.81 41.43
N LEU A 685 20.50 18.53 41.12
CA LEU A 685 19.53 17.71 40.37
C LEU A 685 18.30 17.35 41.19
N GLU A 686 18.45 17.13 42.50
CA GLU A 686 17.33 16.92 43.42
C GLU A 686 16.44 18.18 43.47
N ALA A 687 17.03 19.38 43.57
CA ALA A 687 16.30 20.64 43.50
C ALA A 687 15.62 20.87 42.14
N GLN A 688 16.27 20.49 41.03
CA GLN A 688 15.65 20.55 39.71
C GLN A 688 14.45 19.61 39.60
N ARG A 689 14.57 18.38 40.12
CA ARG A 689 13.48 17.41 40.14
C ARG A 689 12.30 17.93 40.96
N GLU A 690 12.56 18.51 42.14
CA GLU A 690 11.52 19.11 42.98
C GLU A 690 10.81 20.26 42.26
N GLY A 691 11.57 21.16 41.61
CA GLY A 691 10.98 22.22 40.79
C GLY A 691 10.16 21.71 39.59
N THR A 692 10.49 20.55 39.03
CA THR A 692 9.69 19.89 37.99
C THR A 692 8.41 19.27 38.57
N LEU A 693 8.47 18.66 39.76
CA LEU A 693 7.30 18.15 40.46
C LEU A 693 6.32 19.27 40.84
N ASP A 694 6.82 20.43 41.27
CA ASP A 694 5.97 21.61 41.53
C ASP A 694 5.23 22.10 40.28
N LYS A 695 5.88 22.03 39.10
CA LYS A 695 5.22 22.38 37.83
C LYS A 695 4.10 21.41 37.50
N ILE A 696 4.32 20.11 37.74
CA ILE A 696 3.28 19.07 37.55
C ILE A 696 2.07 19.40 38.42
N GLN A 697 2.26 19.67 39.72
CA GLN A 697 1.15 20.01 40.61
C GLN A 697 0.39 21.27 40.16
N ARG A 698 1.08 22.28 39.63
CA ARG A 698 0.42 23.49 39.08
C ARG A 698 -0.36 23.23 37.80
N LEU A 699 0.05 22.25 37.00
CA LEU A 699 -0.66 21.83 35.79
C LEU A 699 -1.88 20.99 36.15
N GLU A 700 -1.74 20.07 37.10
CA GLU A 700 -2.87 19.28 37.65
C GLU A 700 -3.97 20.20 38.19
N ALA A 701 -3.60 21.29 38.87
CA ALA A 701 -4.55 22.29 39.37
C ALA A 701 -5.22 23.16 38.28
N GLN A 702 -4.79 23.08 37.01
CA GLN A 702 -5.44 23.76 35.88
C GLN A 702 -6.48 22.88 35.19
N ILE A 703 -6.53 21.58 35.51
CA ILE A 703 -7.57 20.70 34.99
C ILE A 703 -8.92 21.14 35.57
N PRO A 704 -9.97 21.31 34.75
CA PRO A 704 -11.30 21.67 35.24
C PRO A 704 -11.82 20.69 36.30
N GLU A 705 -12.44 21.21 37.36
CA GLU A 705 -12.95 20.37 38.47
C GLU A 705 -14.08 19.41 38.02
N ASP A 706 -14.79 19.75 36.95
CA ASP A 706 -15.86 18.97 36.32
C ASP A 706 -15.36 17.95 35.29
N TRP A 707 -14.06 17.86 35.03
CA TRP A 707 -13.51 16.97 34.00
C TRP A 707 -13.87 15.50 34.22
N GLU A 708 -13.76 15.00 35.45
CA GLU A 708 -14.03 13.58 35.76
C GLU A 708 -15.49 13.22 35.46
N GLU A 709 -16.44 14.08 35.89
CA GLU A 709 -17.87 13.92 35.62
C GLU A 709 -18.17 13.99 34.11
N VAL A 710 -17.65 15.01 33.41
CA VAL A 710 -17.84 15.19 31.97
C VAL A 710 -17.23 14.04 31.15
N HIS A 711 -16.08 13.51 31.59
CA HIS A 711 -15.43 12.37 30.95
C HIS A 711 -16.23 11.08 31.16
N ASP A 712 -16.68 10.82 32.38
CA ASP A 712 -17.45 9.62 32.72
C ASP A 712 -18.81 9.61 32.02
N ASP A 713 -19.51 10.75 31.96
CA ASP A 713 -20.78 10.91 31.23
C ASP A 713 -20.61 10.59 29.74
N PHE A 714 -19.53 11.11 29.11
CA PHE A 714 -19.24 10.82 27.71
C PHE A 714 -18.79 9.36 27.51
N ALA A 715 -18.00 8.82 28.44
CA ALA A 715 -17.56 7.43 28.41
C ALA A 715 -18.76 6.47 28.49
N GLU A 716 -19.78 6.76 29.29
CA GLU A 716 -21.01 5.96 29.35
C GLU A 716 -21.72 5.90 27.99
N LEU A 717 -21.85 7.03 27.29
CA LEU A 717 -22.44 7.08 25.95
C LEU A 717 -21.65 6.25 24.92
N THR A 718 -20.32 6.40 24.92
CA THR A 718 -19.46 5.63 23.98
C THR A 718 -19.42 4.14 24.31
N ASN A 719 -19.46 3.77 25.58
CA ASN A 719 -19.55 2.38 26.02
C ASN A 719 -20.89 1.75 25.62
N ALA A 720 -22.00 2.50 25.73
CA ALA A 720 -23.31 2.05 25.28
C ALA A 720 -23.32 1.82 23.75
N GLU A 721 -22.76 2.74 22.96
CA GLU A 721 -22.62 2.59 21.51
C GLU A 721 -21.77 1.33 21.17
N GLN A 722 -20.62 1.18 21.81
CA GLN A 722 -19.72 0.04 21.57
C GLN A 722 -20.36 -1.29 21.97
N GLN A 723 -21.15 -1.32 23.05
CA GLN A 723 -21.90 -2.49 23.49
C GLN A 723 -22.97 -2.86 22.47
N ALA A 724 -23.76 -1.90 21.99
CA ALA A 724 -24.78 -2.12 20.95
C ALA A 724 -24.14 -2.66 19.66
N ARG A 725 -23.03 -2.05 19.18
CA ARG A 725 -22.27 -2.55 18.02
C ARG A 725 -21.76 -3.98 18.23
N ASN A 726 -21.24 -4.29 19.41
CA ASN A 726 -20.76 -5.64 19.71
C ASN A 726 -21.88 -6.68 19.77
N MET A 727 -23.04 -6.32 20.32
CA MET A 727 -24.21 -7.18 20.38
C MET A 727 -24.80 -7.41 18.99
N TYR A 728 -25.02 -6.34 18.22
CA TYR A 728 -25.43 -6.41 16.82
C TYR A 728 -24.54 -7.37 16.03
N ARG A 729 -23.21 -7.18 16.08
CA ARG A 729 -22.25 -8.02 15.34
C ARG A 729 -22.35 -9.50 15.71
N ARG A 730 -22.53 -9.81 17.00
CA ARG A 730 -22.69 -11.20 17.45
C ARG A 730 -24.00 -11.79 16.94
N ASN A 731 -25.09 -11.05 17.13
CA ASN A 731 -26.43 -11.49 16.75
C ASN A 731 -26.55 -11.67 15.23
N ALA A 732 -25.99 -10.74 14.44
CA ALA A 732 -25.92 -10.81 13.00
C ALA A 732 -25.06 -12.00 12.50
N ASP A 733 -23.88 -12.21 13.10
CA ASP A 733 -23.02 -13.37 12.78
C ASP A 733 -23.76 -14.70 13.09
N THR A 734 -24.48 -14.77 14.22
CA THR A 734 -25.28 -15.94 14.64
C THR A 734 -26.51 -16.15 13.77
N ALA A 735 -27.18 -15.09 13.32
CA ALA A 735 -28.36 -15.15 12.45
C ALA A 735 -28.07 -15.83 11.10
N TRP A 736 -26.81 -15.78 10.65
CA TRP A 736 -26.35 -16.41 9.41
C TRP A 736 -25.84 -17.84 9.61
N ALA A 737 -25.09 -18.10 10.68
CA ALA A 737 -24.27 -19.30 10.82
C ALA A 737 -25.06 -20.62 10.78
N ALA A 738 -26.06 -20.80 11.65
CA ALA A 738 -26.80 -22.07 11.72
C ALA A 738 -27.70 -22.32 10.49
N PRO A 739 -28.44 -21.32 9.95
CA PRO A 739 -29.20 -21.52 8.73
C PRO A 739 -28.33 -21.89 7.52
N ALA A 740 -27.15 -21.27 7.39
CA ALA A 740 -26.19 -21.61 6.33
C ALA A 740 -25.63 -23.04 6.48
N GLU A 741 -25.31 -23.46 7.71
CA GLU A 741 -24.88 -24.83 8.01
C GLU A 741 -25.98 -25.83 7.64
N VAL A 742 -27.21 -25.66 8.13
CA VAL A 742 -28.32 -26.58 7.83
C VAL A 742 -28.63 -26.62 6.33
N LEU A 743 -28.62 -25.48 5.64
CA LEU A 743 -28.82 -25.45 4.19
C LEU A 743 -27.73 -26.25 3.46
N SER A 744 -26.45 -26.06 3.83
CA SER A 744 -25.34 -26.82 3.22
C SER A 744 -25.45 -28.33 3.48
N ILE A 745 -25.97 -28.72 4.65
CA ILE A 745 -26.19 -30.12 5.00
C ILE A 745 -27.27 -30.73 4.10
N LEU A 746 -28.40 -30.02 3.90
CA LEU A 746 -29.48 -30.47 3.03
C LEU A 746 -29.07 -30.53 1.56
N GLN A 747 -28.31 -29.53 1.08
CA GLN A 747 -27.76 -29.53 -0.27
C GLN A 747 -26.75 -30.66 -0.53
N ALA A 748 -26.16 -31.22 0.52
CA ALA A 748 -25.25 -32.36 0.45
C ALA A 748 -25.97 -33.72 0.50
N ASN A 749 -27.31 -33.76 0.54
CA ASN A 749 -28.09 -35.00 0.64
C ASN A 749 -27.78 -36.01 -0.49
N ASP A 750 -27.68 -35.56 -1.74
CA ASP A 750 -27.33 -36.43 -2.88
C ASP A 750 -25.95 -37.09 -2.71
N GLN A 751 -24.96 -36.33 -2.21
CA GLN A 751 -23.61 -36.85 -1.96
C GLN A 751 -23.60 -37.82 -0.78
N PHE A 752 -24.40 -37.53 0.26
CA PHE A 752 -24.58 -38.38 1.42
C PHE A 752 -25.25 -39.72 1.07
N GLU A 753 -26.26 -39.71 0.20
CA GLU A 753 -26.93 -40.92 -0.28
C GLU A 753 -26.03 -41.78 -1.18
N ALA A 754 -25.17 -41.15 -1.99
CA ALA A 754 -24.25 -41.87 -2.88
C ALA A 754 -23.23 -42.76 -2.12
N LEU A 755 -22.98 -42.51 -0.84
CA LEU A 755 -22.07 -43.29 0.00
C LEU A 755 -22.72 -44.51 0.69
N GLU A 756 -24.04 -44.70 0.55
CA GLU A 756 -24.76 -45.76 1.26
C GLU A 756 -24.23 -47.17 0.91
N SER A 757 -24.06 -47.45 -0.39
CA SER A 757 -23.60 -48.76 -0.84
C SER A 757 -22.22 -49.08 -0.30
N ASP A 758 -21.33 -48.09 -0.35
CA ASP A 758 -19.94 -48.24 0.06
C ASP A 758 -19.83 -48.46 1.58
N LEU A 759 -20.67 -47.79 2.38
CA LEU A 759 -20.76 -48.00 3.82
C LEU A 759 -21.30 -49.38 4.19
N ARG A 760 -22.31 -49.87 3.48
CA ARG A 760 -22.88 -51.20 3.71
C ARG A 760 -21.92 -52.32 3.28
N ASP A 761 -21.19 -52.11 2.19
CA ASP A 761 -20.18 -53.06 1.68
C ASP A 761 -18.97 -53.16 2.60
N LEU A 762 -18.65 -52.09 3.34
CA LEU A 762 -17.55 -52.05 4.32
C LEU A 762 -17.70 -53.11 5.41
N ARG A 763 -18.93 -53.52 5.75
CA ARG A 763 -19.18 -54.56 6.74
C ARG A 763 -18.53 -55.89 6.37
N ALA A 764 -18.65 -56.31 5.11
CA ALA A 764 -18.04 -57.54 4.63
C ALA A 764 -16.50 -57.46 4.67
N VAL A 765 -15.96 -56.27 4.38
CA VAL A 765 -14.51 -56.01 4.41
C VAL A 765 -13.97 -56.09 5.84
N VAL A 766 -14.61 -55.43 6.80
CA VAL A 766 -14.20 -55.43 8.21
C VAL A 766 -14.40 -56.79 8.88
N GLU A 767 -15.48 -57.53 8.56
CA GLU A 767 -15.69 -58.90 9.04
C GLU A 767 -14.64 -59.89 8.51
N SER A 768 -14.02 -59.59 7.36
CA SER A 768 -12.97 -60.41 6.74
C SER A 768 -11.54 -59.96 7.08
N ALA A 769 -11.38 -58.94 7.92
CA ALA A 769 -10.07 -58.34 8.22
C ALA A 769 -9.20 -59.29 9.08
N GLU A 770 -7.92 -59.42 8.71
CA GLU A 770 -6.93 -60.21 9.45
C GLU A 770 -5.86 -59.30 10.07
N GLU A 771 -5.31 -59.71 11.23
CA GLU A 771 -4.27 -58.96 11.93
C GLU A 771 -3.00 -58.83 11.05
N GLY A 772 -2.66 -57.59 10.66
CA GLY A 772 -1.49 -57.28 9.85
C GLY A 772 -1.74 -57.08 8.35
N ASP A 773 -2.96 -57.27 7.86
CA ASP A 773 -3.38 -56.88 6.51
C ASP A 773 -3.90 -55.42 6.50
N PRO A 774 -3.25 -54.48 5.77
CA PRO A 774 -3.68 -53.08 5.73
C PRO A 774 -4.96 -52.85 4.92
N SER A 775 -5.42 -53.81 4.11
CA SER A 775 -6.50 -53.61 3.13
C SER A 775 -7.81 -53.09 3.72
N ALA A 776 -8.27 -53.65 4.85
CA ALA A 776 -9.49 -53.23 5.51
C ALA A 776 -9.37 -51.84 6.16
N MET A 777 -8.20 -51.54 6.73
CA MET A 777 -7.91 -50.23 7.31
C MET A 777 -7.85 -49.13 6.23
N GLU A 778 -7.22 -49.41 5.08
CA GLU A 778 -7.14 -48.51 3.93
C GLU A 778 -8.53 -48.25 3.32
N ALA A 779 -9.39 -49.29 3.24
CA ALA A 779 -10.76 -49.15 2.76
C ALA A 779 -11.62 -48.27 3.70
N VAL A 780 -11.48 -48.45 5.02
CA VAL A 780 -12.14 -47.60 6.02
C VAL A 780 -11.61 -46.18 5.96
N GLU A 781 -10.30 -45.97 5.77
CA GLU A 781 -9.69 -44.65 5.63
C GLU A 781 -10.20 -43.91 4.38
N ALA A 782 -10.28 -44.58 3.24
CA ALA A 782 -10.82 -44.00 2.01
C ALA A 782 -12.28 -43.58 2.15
N LEU A 783 -13.11 -44.36 2.85
CA LEU A 783 -14.50 -44.01 3.09
C LEU A 783 -14.65 -42.93 4.18
N GLU A 784 -13.82 -42.97 5.23
CA GLU A 784 -13.74 -41.92 6.26
C GLU A 784 -13.45 -40.54 5.63
N GLU A 785 -12.51 -40.48 4.67
CA GLU A 785 -12.18 -39.25 3.94
C GLU A 785 -13.35 -38.76 3.10
N ARG A 786 -14.06 -39.66 2.39
CA ARG A 786 -15.25 -39.28 1.61
C ARG A 786 -16.39 -38.78 2.48
N PHE A 787 -16.67 -39.40 3.63
CA PHE A 787 -17.66 -38.87 4.57
C PHE A 787 -17.20 -37.58 5.25
N ARG A 788 -15.89 -37.34 5.39
CA ARG A 788 -15.36 -36.06 5.91
C ARG A 788 -15.62 -34.89 4.95
N GLU A 789 -15.68 -35.15 3.65
CA GLU A 789 -15.99 -34.14 2.63
C GLU A 789 -17.49 -33.78 2.56
N VAL A 790 -18.37 -34.64 3.08
CA VAL A 790 -19.82 -34.41 3.08
C VAL A 790 -20.24 -33.59 4.31
N GLU A 791 -20.87 -32.44 4.06
CA GLU A 791 -21.33 -31.54 5.13
C GLU A 791 -22.36 -32.21 6.06
N GLY A 792 -22.13 -32.07 7.36
CA GLY A 792 -22.94 -32.68 8.41
C GLY A 792 -22.71 -34.17 8.66
N ALA A 793 -21.77 -34.83 7.97
CA ALA A 793 -21.47 -36.27 8.17
C ALA A 793 -20.29 -36.52 9.14
N GLY A 794 -19.90 -35.52 9.93
CA GLY A 794 -18.75 -35.57 10.83
C GLY A 794 -18.84 -36.65 11.93
N ASP A 795 -20.04 -36.93 12.43
CA ASP A 795 -20.25 -37.98 13.46
C ASP A 795 -19.99 -39.39 12.89
N ILE A 796 -20.38 -39.61 11.62
CA ILE A 796 -20.13 -40.86 10.88
C ILE A 796 -18.64 -41.01 10.56
N SER A 797 -18.00 -39.95 10.05
CA SER A 797 -16.54 -39.92 9.84
C SER A 797 -15.78 -40.19 11.15
N SER A 798 -16.26 -39.63 12.26
CA SER A 798 -15.66 -39.87 13.59
C SER A 798 -15.83 -41.31 14.08
N ALA A 799 -16.96 -41.95 13.78
CA ALA A 799 -17.21 -43.36 14.04
C ALA A 799 -16.33 -44.27 13.16
N LEU A 800 -16.23 -43.99 11.86
CA LEU A 800 -15.29 -44.68 10.95
C LEU A 800 -13.82 -44.50 11.38
N GLY A 801 -13.46 -43.34 11.94
CA GLY A 801 -12.16 -43.12 12.55
C GLY A 801 -11.91 -43.92 13.84
N ARG A 802 -12.95 -44.40 14.54
CA ARG A 802 -12.84 -45.40 15.62
C ARG A 802 -12.60 -46.79 15.02
N VAL A 803 -13.38 -47.18 14.02
CA VAL A 803 -13.18 -48.44 13.26
C VAL A 803 -11.74 -48.54 12.72
N ARG A 804 -11.23 -47.48 12.07
CA ARG A 804 -9.84 -47.43 11.56
C ARG A 804 -8.80 -47.59 12.68
N ARG A 805 -9.05 -47.04 13.87
CA ARG A 805 -8.12 -47.15 15.02
C ARG A 805 -8.05 -48.58 15.56
N ASP A 806 -9.17 -49.28 15.58
CA ASP A 806 -9.27 -50.65 16.09
C ASP A 806 -8.81 -51.71 15.07
N LEU A 807 -8.59 -51.32 13.82
CA LEU A 807 -7.98 -52.15 12.76
C LEU A 807 -6.46 -51.92 12.61
N ARG A 808 -5.82 -51.15 13.50
CA ARG A 808 -4.37 -50.88 13.41
C ARG A 808 -3.54 -52.13 13.70
N PRO A 809 -2.41 -52.36 13.00
CA PRO A 809 -1.56 -53.54 13.21
C PRO A 809 -1.07 -53.77 14.65
N ASN A 810 -0.94 -52.70 15.45
CA ASN A 810 -0.46 -52.78 16.83
C ASN A 810 -1.59 -52.81 17.88
N ARG A 811 -2.87 -52.75 17.45
CA ARG A 811 -4.05 -52.66 18.30
C ARG A 811 -5.27 -53.22 17.56
N PHE A 812 -5.15 -54.45 17.08
CA PHE A 812 -6.19 -55.11 16.30
C PHE A 812 -7.27 -55.65 17.24
N GLU A 813 -8.45 -55.01 17.23
CA GLU A 813 -9.61 -55.32 18.05
C GLU A 813 -10.83 -55.55 17.12
N GLY A 814 -10.80 -56.62 16.31
CA GLY A 814 -11.79 -56.85 15.24
C GLY A 814 -13.26 -56.90 15.69
N GLU A 815 -13.57 -57.44 16.88
CA GLU A 815 -14.94 -57.41 17.43
C GLU A 815 -15.39 -55.97 17.77
N SER A 816 -14.50 -55.16 18.35
CA SER A 816 -14.75 -53.73 18.63
C SER A 816 -14.96 -52.94 17.34
N ALA A 817 -14.14 -53.21 16.31
CA ALA A 817 -14.27 -52.57 15.01
C ALA A 817 -15.63 -52.84 14.32
N ILE A 818 -16.21 -54.03 14.50
CA ILE A 818 -17.54 -54.38 13.98
C ILE A 818 -18.65 -53.65 14.76
N GLU A 819 -18.51 -53.56 16.09
CA GLU A 819 -19.46 -52.82 16.94
C GLU A 819 -19.49 -51.34 16.58
N GLU A 820 -18.32 -50.70 16.47
CA GLU A 820 -18.14 -49.30 16.07
C GLU A 820 -18.64 -49.04 14.63
N LEU A 821 -18.50 -50.01 13.72
CA LEU A 821 -19.08 -49.92 12.38
C LEU A 821 -20.61 -50.01 12.42
N GLY A 822 -21.15 -50.82 13.32
CA GLY A 822 -22.59 -50.88 13.59
C GLY A 822 -23.15 -49.54 14.08
N GLU A 823 -22.41 -48.85 14.96
CA GLU A 823 -22.75 -47.49 15.39
C GLU A 823 -22.74 -46.51 14.20
N ALA A 824 -21.71 -46.56 13.34
CA ALA A 824 -21.63 -45.70 12.17
C ALA A 824 -22.81 -45.90 11.19
N ILE A 825 -23.23 -47.14 10.98
CA ILE A 825 -24.41 -47.47 10.15
C ILE A 825 -25.70 -46.99 10.80
N SER A 826 -25.85 -47.17 12.12
CA SER A 826 -27.03 -46.68 12.84
C SER A 826 -27.15 -45.16 12.80
N GLU A 827 -26.02 -44.46 12.91
CA GLU A 827 -25.96 -42.99 12.79
C GLU A 827 -26.30 -42.56 11.35
N TYR A 828 -25.78 -43.27 10.34
CA TYR A 828 -26.13 -43.03 8.93
C TYR A 828 -27.64 -43.16 8.67
N GLU A 829 -28.27 -44.23 9.14
CA GLU A 829 -29.71 -44.47 8.97
C GLU A 829 -30.54 -43.38 9.67
N THR A 830 -30.16 -43.02 10.91
CA THR A 830 -30.80 -41.92 11.64
C THR A 830 -30.68 -40.61 10.87
N GLN A 831 -29.49 -40.32 10.31
CA GLN A 831 -29.26 -39.09 9.53
C GLN A 831 -30.04 -39.06 8.22
N LYS A 832 -30.07 -40.18 7.51
CA LYS A 832 -30.82 -40.30 6.26
C LYS A 832 -32.31 -40.04 6.45
N ASP A 833 -32.90 -40.61 7.51
CA ASP A 833 -34.33 -40.47 7.80
C ASP A 833 -34.71 -38.99 8.01
N TRP A 834 -34.02 -38.27 8.90
CA TRP A 834 -34.35 -36.87 9.16
C TRP A 834 -33.98 -35.94 7.99
N ARG A 835 -32.88 -36.22 7.25
CA ARG A 835 -32.48 -35.44 6.07
C ARG A 835 -33.52 -35.49 4.97
N THR A 836 -34.15 -36.66 4.77
CA THR A 836 -35.21 -36.87 3.78
C THR A 836 -36.49 -36.12 4.20
N GLU A 837 -36.85 -36.19 5.48
CA GLU A 837 -38.03 -35.47 5.99
C GLU A 837 -37.84 -33.94 5.98
N ALA A 838 -36.60 -33.46 6.15
CA ALA A 838 -36.24 -32.05 6.18
C ALA A 838 -36.01 -31.41 4.80
N GLU A 839 -36.04 -32.16 3.69
CA GLU A 839 -35.80 -31.63 2.32
C GLU A 839 -36.75 -30.46 1.98
N GLY A 840 -37.99 -30.49 2.48
CA GLY A 840 -38.96 -29.41 2.29
C GLY A 840 -38.60 -28.06 2.94
N LEU A 841 -37.58 -28.01 3.81
CA LEU A 841 -37.09 -26.79 4.45
C LEU A 841 -36.10 -26.00 3.58
N GLU A 842 -35.49 -26.65 2.58
CA GLU A 842 -34.44 -26.05 1.74
C GLU A 842 -34.87 -24.70 1.12
N PRO A 843 -36.04 -24.58 0.45
CA PRO A 843 -36.43 -23.32 -0.19
C PRO A 843 -36.70 -22.19 0.81
N GLY A 844 -37.16 -22.53 2.02
CA GLY A 844 -37.42 -21.57 3.09
C GLY A 844 -36.12 -21.02 3.68
N LEU A 845 -35.14 -21.89 3.93
CA LEU A 845 -33.82 -21.50 4.41
C LEU A 845 -33.02 -20.73 3.35
N GLU A 846 -33.14 -21.12 2.08
CA GLU A 846 -32.53 -20.38 0.96
C GLU A 846 -33.13 -18.97 0.85
N ALA A 847 -34.46 -18.84 0.87
CA ALA A 847 -35.13 -17.54 0.84
C ALA A 847 -34.75 -16.65 2.04
N TYR A 848 -34.60 -17.23 3.23
CA TYR A 848 -34.14 -16.51 4.42
C TYR A 848 -32.71 -15.99 4.24
N LEU A 849 -31.77 -16.86 3.87
CA LEU A 849 -30.36 -16.51 3.71
C LEU A 849 -30.17 -15.47 2.60
N ASP A 850 -30.86 -15.62 1.46
CA ASP A 850 -30.81 -14.63 0.39
C ASP A 850 -31.37 -13.27 0.83
N GLY A 851 -32.45 -13.26 1.62
CA GLY A 851 -33.05 -12.03 2.14
C GLY A 851 -32.21 -11.29 3.18
N ILE A 852 -31.35 -11.99 3.94
CA ILE A 852 -30.46 -11.37 4.94
C ILE A 852 -29.01 -11.18 4.45
N ARG A 853 -28.70 -11.63 3.24
CA ARG A 853 -27.33 -11.71 2.70
C ARG A 853 -26.64 -10.36 2.64
N ASP A 854 -27.35 -9.32 2.22
CA ASP A 854 -26.81 -7.96 2.08
C ASP A 854 -27.01 -7.11 3.35
N THR A 855 -27.44 -7.72 4.46
CA THR A 855 -27.64 -7.05 5.75
C THR A 855 -26.94 -7.79 6.89
N LEU A 856 -27.61 -8.72 7.56
CA LEU A 856 -27.12 -9.39 8.77
C LEU A 856 -25.99 -10.40 8.48
N GLY A 857 -25.90 -10.93 7.25
CA GLY A 857 -24.97 -12.00 6.90
C GLY A 857 -23.58 -11.58 6.42
N ILE A 858 -23.31 -10.30 6.17
CA ILE A 858 -22.13 -9.85 5.40
C ILE A 858 -20.81 -10.34 6.00
N ARG A 859 -20.67 -10.26 7.34
CA ARG A 859 -19.43 -10.60 8.06
C ARG A 859 -19.10 -12.09 8.07
N SER A 860 -20.12 -12.94 7.97
CA SER A 860 -20.00 -14.41 7.98
C SER A 860 -19.77 -14.99 6.58
N GLN A 861 -19.87 -14.17 5.53
CA GLN A 861 -19.56 -14.59 4.16
C GLN A 861 -18.05 -14.68 3.92
N SER A 862 -17.65 -15.56 3.01
CA SER A 862 -16.24 -15.77 2.64
C SER A 862 -15.65 -14.58 1.90
N ARG A 863 -16.48 -13.82 1.16
CA ARG A 863 -16.09 -12.66 0.37
C ARG A 863 -17.22 -11.64 0.28
N LEU A 864 -16.85 -10.38 0.11
CA LEU A 864 -17.81 -9.32 -0.23
C LEU A 864 -18.37 -9.55 -1.64
N THR A 865 -19.63 -9.19 -1.84
CA THR A 865 -20.18 -9.07 -3.20
C THR A 865 -19.49 -7.92 -3.92
N ARG A 866 -19.55 -7.89 -5.26
CA ARG A 866 -18.93 -6.82 -6.04
C ARG A 866 -19.46 -5.43 -5.66
N GLU A 867 -20.75 -5.36 -5.33
CA GLU A 867 -21.41 -4.12 -4.90
C GLU A 867 -20.90 -3.66 -3.54
N GLN A 868 -20.93 -4.56 -2.54
CA GLN A 868 -20.37 -4.31 -1.22
C GLN A 868 -18.90 -3.87 -1.31
N ALA A 869 -18.08 -4.54 -2.11
CA ALA A 869 -16.67 -4.20 -2.31
C ALA A 869 -16.46 -2.80 -2.89
N LEU A 870 -17.31 -2.38 -3.84
CA LEU A 870 -17.26 -1.02 -4.41
C LEU A 870 -17.70 0.03 -3.38
N TYR A 871 -18.70 -0.28 -2.55
CA TYR A 871 -19.10 0.58 -1.44
C TYR A 871 -17.95 0.74 -0.44
N MET A 872 -17.35 -0.38 0.01
CA MET A 872 -16.20 -0.37 0.93
C MET A 872 -15.03 0.45 0.37
N ALA A 873 -14.75 0.36 -0.93
CA ALA A 873 -13.73 1.17 -1.59
C ALA A 873 -14.02 2.67 -1.49
N SER A 874 -15.29 3.06 -1.67
CA SER A 874 -15.67 4.48 -1.54
C SER A 874 -15.60 4.97 -0.10
N CYS A 875 -16.20 4.25 0.85
CA CYS A 875 -16.25 4.62 2.27
C CYS A 875 -14.85 4.71 2.90
N SER A 876 -13.99 3.72 2.63
CA SER A 876 -12.61 3.70 3.15
C SER A 876 -11.68 4.75 2.52
N SER A 877 -12.07 5.39 1.41
CA SER A 877 -11.23 6.36 0.72
C SER A 877 -11.22 7.75 1.37
N VAL A 878 -12.14 7.99 2.31
CA VAL A 878 -12.33 9.24 3.04
C VAL A 878 -11.63 9.19 4.40
N HIS A 879 -10.99 10.29 4.79
CA HIS A 879 -10.38 10.41 6.10
C HIS A 879 -11.42 10.69 7.19
N ARG A 880 -11.28 10.01 8.34
CA ARG A 880 -12.18 10.13 9.49
C ARG A 880 -11.44 10.63 10.71
N ASP A 881 -12.01 11.59 11.41
CA ASP A 881 -11.47 12.11 12.67
C ASP A 881 -11.68 11.07 13.79
N LEU A 882 -10.58 10.55 14.31
CA LEU A 882 -10.56 9.56 15.40
C LEU A 882 -10.19 10.18 16.75
N SER A 883 -10.00 11.52 16.82
CA SER A 883 -9.42 12.19 18.00
C SER A 883 -10.22 12.04 19.30
N LEU A 884 -11.49 11.65 19.26
CA LEU A 884 -12.27 11.39 20.47
C LEU A 884 -11.83 10.11 21.20
N ASN A 885 -11.17 9.17 20.52
CA ASN A 885 -10.68 7.92 21.10
C ASN A 885 -9.24 8.01 21.65
N PHE A 886 -8.65 9.20 21.62
CA PHE A 886 -7.27 9.52 22.03
C PHE A 886 -7.29 10.76 22.94
#